data_AF-A0A3G8QY22-F1
#
_entry.id   AF-A0A3G8QY22-F1
#
_cell.length_a   1.000
_cell.length_b   1.000
_cell.length_c   1.000
_cell.angle_alpha   90.00
_cell.angle_beta   90.00
_cell.angle_gamma   90.00
#
_symmetry.space_group_name_H-M   'P 1'
#
loop_
_entity.id
_entity.type
_entity.pdbx_description
1 polymer ?
#
loop_
_entity_poly.entity_id
_entity_poly.type
_entity_poly.pdbx_seq_one_letter_code
_entity_poly.pdbx_strand_id
1 'polypeptide(L)'
;MTDYNDKARAVILAALMVFSVFAGTVALSGTAAADYGGDSGATATDVPTGDPGFDQTVTFTSVTGGADGTDTITLTYSGVSGVSANSVESAAFQGSSGFSVNNTTVTGGGDVEIGINTSASGSEDLEIVVNVDASGASTGPRTLAATAAVGSAPTDPGFDVTASAGGSDNRGDGAGGDFNTADGTGVIYPGATVFQGESGLELGGTLSGGIVKTAGDAEGVPLEVPDVPQDQATGRYTTDGASGSDGVTVQRPRVTTLDVENAQGADIAGGSVPQGDDNEGSGELTVVGSWNYEDAEDLEVTVENDDGLDVTGDAITGNDDPGGTSDPATRTASDVGQMGAGSNEVNWDLDLSDLNTGTFTITLAGTDDLDFGEASQSTTVTVTGDDDVSLDLDSSRVTRGEDVTFRIRGSNAGDFHVVTIESDEFRSQTQSPTANNSIFRNVGDVVSKGSRLTNGGYAYAVVEIDDDTGVGIGQIDTTNLDDSSVDVNLYAQNSTAPTGSAIDGAAISSRLEDDPSLTVEQGDVEINQPGNTYVVGSEVDLNGTASEGIDDVAFYVRRQGDYQLVDLDGRSDNGITQTSLNVDADNTFEKEDLVLSAGDGDGNDLLSQPGTYRFGVIDTADVGGTGSIDSDVNVSTFNTGTSSQKSLRVTDTELDANIQTIGGQVSTDDRVVNVTGTALGSQTVAFIFIDERGNVHYTDLSVDDDNTFEEEDLNVGSDLVEGQVSAHAMTAGRDDQFGEGLSTSGSDAYSRLQSLASNLDSDSLTGSQARARLLDQTTEAVASDDRMVTQQFRLADSRTTIGSVYPDGMEASGVNPVGVDDTMVVEGRTNLRPDDNSITVELLTEEGDSVALATTEEWSYDGSYMVSLELEDVQTGTYTLEADDSYNSDTVEVEIVQNVQTATPEPTATPEPTPTDTATPEPTPEPTPEPTPEPTPEPTPEPTATATPTPTEGGGPGFGAIVAVIALIAAALLAARRDN
;
A
#
# COMPACT_ATOMS: atom_id res chain seq x y z
N MET A 1 43.30 71.86 60.99
CA MET A 1 43.56 71.88 62.45
C MET A 1 42.91 70.63 63.02
N THR A 2 43.75 69.64 63.39
CA THR A 2 43.91 69.13 64.78
C THR A 2 42.70 68.28 65.19
N ASP A 3 42.75 67.00 65.48
CA ASP A 3 43.77 66.12 66.05
C ASP A 3 43.28 64.71 65.74
N TYR A 4 44.12 63.79 65.26
CA TYR A 4 44.03 62.37 65.62
C TYR A 4 45.34 61.62 65.26
N ASN A 5 46.45 62.38 65.21
CA ASN A 5 47.81 61.89 64.96
C ASN A 5 48.46 61.22 66.18
N ASP A 6 47.75 61.10 67.31
CA ASP A 6 48.30 60.58 68.57
C ASP A 6 47.73 59.24 69.04
N LYS A 7 46.83 58.60 68.28
CA LYS A 7 46.21 57.30 68.70
C LYS A 7 46.62 56.07 67.88
N ALA A 8 47.19 56.23 66.68
CA ALA A 8 47.81 55.09 65.97
C ALA A 8 49.25 54.81 66.44
N ARG A 9 49.94 55.83 66.99
CA ARG A 9 51.24 55.68 67.66
C ARG A 9 51.17 54.83 68.93
N ALA A 10 50.00 54.67 69.54
CA ALA A 10 49.81 53.84 70.73
C ALA A 10 49.67 52.33 70.41
N VAL A 11 49.22 51.98 69.20
CA VAL A 11 49.14 50.57 68.75
C VAL A 11 50.47 50.13 68.15
N ILE A 12 51.20 51.03 67.49
CA ILE A 12 52.58 50.79 67.05
C ILE A 12 53.55 50.69 68.24
N LEU A 13 53.35 51.44 69.34
CA LEU A 13 54.14 51.28 70.57
C LEU A 13 53.74 50.06 71.42
N ALA A 14 52.50 49.57 71.33
CA ALA A 14 52.07 48.35 72.03
C ALA A 14 52.59 47.08 71.31
N ALA A 15 52.68 47.08 69.98
CA ALA A 15 53.39 46.05 69.22
C ALA A 15 54.92 46.12 69.44
N LEU A 16 55.49 47.32 69.64
CA LEU A 16 56.91 47.52 69.97
C LEU A 16 57.28 47.17 71.44
N MET A 17 56.32 47.08 72.36
CA MET A 17 56.58 46.73 73.77
C MET A 17 56.30 45.25 74.13
N VAL A 18 55.77 44.44 73.21
CA VAL A 18 55.54 42.99 73.42
C VAL A 18 56.51 42.09 72.61
N PHE A 19 57.31 42.64 71.70
CA PHE A 19 58.49 41.94 71.14
C PHE A 19 59.84 42.41 71.72
N SER A 20 59.84 43.38 72.64
CA SER A 20 61.05 44.00 73.23
C SER A 20 61.53 43.32 74.53
N VAL A 21 61.25 42.03 74.76
CA VAL A 21 61.81 41.26 75.87
C VAL A 21 62.34 39.92 75.36
N PHE A 22 63.35 39.96 74.50
CA PHE A 22 64.44 38.96 74.41
C PHE A 22 65.73 39.55 73.79
N ALA A 23 65.94 40.86 73.87
CA ALA A 23 67.27 41.47 73.70
C ALA A 23 68.02 41.43 75.04
N GLY A 24 68.22 40.22 75.55
CA GLY A 24 69.08 39.92 76.69
C GLY A 24 70.24 39.08 76.19
N THR A 25 71.23 39.72 75.57
CA THR A 25 72.53 39.09 75.32
C THR A 25 73.15 38.74 76.65
N VAL A 26 73.02 37.48 77.05
CA VAL A 26 73.99 36.86 77.93
C VAL A 26 75.32 36.95 77.17
N ALA A 27 76.25 37.72 77.71
CA ALA A 27 77.65 37.56 77.37
C ALA A 27 78.06 36.14 77.79
N LEU A 28 77.91 35.17 76.88
CA LEU A 28 78.70 33.95 76.94
C LEU A 28 80.03 34.25 76.27
N SER A 29 81.03 34.32 77.13
CA SER A 29 82.45 34.14 76.83
C SER A 29 82.66 33.11 75.72
N GLY A 30 83.49 33.46 74.74
CA GLY A 30 83.76 32.63 73.58
C GLY A 30 84.13 31.19 73.92
N THR A 31 83.40 30.29 73.26
CA THR A 31 83.85 28.98 72.81
C THR A 31 83.41 28.87 71.35
N ALA A 32 84.22 28.18 70.54
CA ALA A 32 84.23 28.22 69.07
C ALA A 32 82.83 28.25 68.42
N ALA A 33 82.64 29.18 67.48
CA ALA A 33 81.58 29.03 66.48
C ALA A 33 81.87 27.74 65.69
N ALA A 34 80.98 26.77 65.77
CA ALA A 34 81.00 25.62 64.89
C ALA A 34 80.25 26.00 63.60
N ASP A 35 81.03 25.99 62.52
CA ASP A 35 80.75 26.27 61.12
C ASP A 35 79.74 25.26 60.55
N TYR A 36 78.86 25.68 59.63
CA TYR A 36 78.36 24.74 58.61
C TYR A 36 79.57 24.23 57.82
N GLY A 37 79.86 22.93 57.95
CA GLY A 37 81.08 22.33 57.40
C GLY A 37 80.99 21.93 55.92
N GLY A 38 79.81 22.07 55.31
CA GLY A 38 79.49 21.59 53.97
C GLY A 38 78.52 20.40 53.97
N ASP A 39 77.93 20.16 52.81
CA ASP A 39 77.14 18.99 52.43
C ASP A 39 77.83 18.23 51.29
N SER A 40 77.39 17.00 51.03
CA SER A 40 77.86 16.22 49.87
C SER A 40 77.01 16.40 48.62
N GLY A 41 75.90 17.15 48.71
CA GLY A 41 74.99 17.44 47.61
C GLY A 41 73.61 17.83 48.10
N ALA A 42 72.88 18.54 47.25
CA ALA A 42 71.51 18.94 47.49
C ALA A 42 70.64 18.65 46.27
N THR A 43 69.40 18.22 46.50
CA THR A 43 68.38 18.01 45.46
C THR A 43 67.09 18.67 45.88
N ALA A 44 66.34 19.20 44.91
CA ALA A 44 64.99 19.65 45.11
C ALA A 44 64.07 18.89 44.14
N THR A 45 62.84 18.58 44.57
CA THR A 45 61.85 17.98 43.67
C THR A 45 61.41 18.99 42.61
N ASP A 46 61.12 18.49 41.41
CA ASP A 46 60.62 19.29 40.29
C ASP A 46 59.25 19.88 40.63
N VAL A 47 58.95 21.03 40.05
CA VAL A 47 57.74 21.82 40.36
C VAL A 47 56.93 22.03 39.08
N PRO A 48 55.65 21.67 39.04
CA PRO A 48 54.80 21.92 37.88
C PRO A 48 54.52 23.42 37.70
N THR A 49 54.60 23.92 36.47
CA THR A 49 54.16 25.29 36.14
C THR A 49 52.65 25.44 36.35
N GLY A 50 52.19 26.61 36.79
CA GLY A 50 50.76 26.89 36.94
C GLY A 50 50.15 26.49 38.29
N ASP A 51 50.90 25.79 39.13
CA ASP A 51 50.46 25.36 40.47
C ASP A 51 50.78 26.43 41.54
N PRO A 52 49.78 27.00 42.25
CA PRO A 52 49.99 28.02 43.27
C PRO A 52 50.37 27.47 44.66
N GLY A 53 50.45 26.15 44.86
CA GLY A 53 50.64 25.56 46.20
C GLY A 53 51.24 24.16 46.22
N PHE A 54 52.28 23.92 45.43
CA PHE A 54 52.98 22.63 45.36
C PHE A 54 53.96 22.44 46.54
N ASP A 55 53.98 21.25 47.15
CA ASP A 55 54.93 20.93 48.24
C ASP A 55 56.27 20.45 47.67
N GLN A 56 57.22 21.38 47.55
CA GLN A 56 58.59 21.08 47.10
C GLN A 56 59.43 20.52 48.26
N THR A 57 60.03 19.35 48.06
CA THR A 57 60.98 18.76 49.02
C THR A 57 62.41 19.10 48.61
N VAL A 58 63.14 19.79 49.49
CA VAL A 58 64.56 20.12 49.36
C VAL A 58 65.36 19.28 50.35
N THR A 59 66.28 18.46 49.84
CA THR A 59 67.11 17.56 50.64
C THR A 59 68.58 17.96 50.53
N PHE A 60 69.22 18.19 51.67
CA PHE A 60 70.67 18.33 51.78
C PHE A 60 71.24 17.04 52.35
N THR A 61 72.17 16.42 51.62
CA THR A 61 72.77 15.14 52.00
C THR A 61 74.06 15.37 52.78
N SER A 62 74.20 14.69 53.91
CA SER A 62 75.41 14.69 54.75
C SER A 62 75.84 16.08 55.20
N VAL A 63 74.91 16.89 55.70
CA VAL A 63 75.19 18.20 56.31
C VAL A 63 76.12 18.02 57.50
N THR A 64 77.32 18.59 57.43
CA THR A 64 78.33 18.47 58.50
C THR A 64 78.29 19.65 59.46
N GLY A 65 78.41 19.37 60.76
CA GLY A 65 78.46 20.39 61.80
C GLY A 65 79.45 20.04 62.91
N GLY A 66 80.06 21.06 63.52
CA GLY A 66 80.89 20.90 64.72
C GLY A 66 80.06 20.74 66.00
N ALA A 67 80.65 20.25 67.08
CA ALA A 67 79.97 20.17 68.38
C ALA A 67 79.62 21.57 68.94
N ASP A 68 78.40 21.72 69.47
CA ASP A 68 77.82 22.94 70.04
C ASP A 68 77.75 24.14 69.03
N GLY A 69 77.37 23.85 67.78
CA GLY A 69 77.28 24.82 66.67
C GLY A 69 75.87 25.34 66.42
N THR A 70 75.78 26.57 65.93
CA THR A 70 74.52 27.18 65.46
C THR A 70 74.75 27.93 64.17
N ASP A 71 73.92 27.71 63.17
CA ASP A 71 73.97 28.42 61.89
C ASP A 71 72.57 28.59 61.29
N THR A 72 72.43 29.40 60.24
CA THR A 72 71.19 29.56 59.47
C THR A 72 71.47 29.27 58.00
N ILE A 73 70.72 28.33 57.42
CA ILE A 73 70.67 28.11 55.96
C ILE A 73 69.53 28.95 55.39
N THR A 74 69.80 29.69 54.31
CA THR A 74 68.82 30.48 53.58
C THR A 74 68.67 29.93 52.16
N LEU A 75 67.44 29.54 51.78
CA LEU A 75 67.03 29.19 50.43
C LEU A 75 66.40 30.40 49.74
N THR A 76 67.03 30.85 48.65
CA THR A 76 66.68 32.12 48.00
C THR A 76 65.65 31.91 46.88
N TYR A 77 64.39 31.74 47.24
CA TYR A 77 63.29 31.63 46.28
C TYR A 77 63.01 32.95 45.55
N SER A 78 63.27 34.10 46.19
CA SER A 78 63.11 35.43 45.58
C SER A 78 64.00 35.66 44.35
N GLY A 79 65.05 34.85 44.19
CA GLY A 79 65.95 34.85 43.04
C GLY A 79 65.52 33.91 41.90
N VAL A 80 64.50 33.07 42.13
CA VAL A 80 64.00 32.11 41.14
C VAL A 80 62.83 32.72 40.37
N SER A 81 62.98 32.83 39.05
CA SER A 81 61.99 33.48 38.20
C SER A 81 60.66 32.73 38.19
N GLY A 82 59.63 33.33 38.80
CA GLY A 82 58.25 32.83 38.76
C GLY A 82 57.91 31.75 39.78
N VAL A 83 58.84 31.41 40.70
CA VAL A 83 58.62 30.48 41.81
C VAL A 83 58.82 31.23 43.12
N SER A 84 57.89 31.13 44.08
CA SER A 84 58.00 31.76 45.39
C SER A 84 57.55 30.83 46.52
N ALA A 85 58.13 30.94 47.72
CA ALA A 85 57.73 30.14 48.86
C ALA A 85 56.55 30.78 49.62
N ASN A 86 55.51 29.99 49.88
CA ASN A 86 54.33 30.35 50.67
C ASN A 86 54.53 30.07 52.16
N SER A 87 54.96 28.86 52.49
CA SER A 87 55.16 28.36 53.86
C SER A 87 56.22 27.26 53.90
N VAL A 88 56.73 26.99 55.11
CA VAL A 88 57.54 25.80 55.37
C VAL A 88 56.65 24.79 56.09
N GLU A 89 56.36 23.68 55.44
CA GLU A 89 55.50 22.62 55.97
C GLU A 89 56.27 21.76 56.97
N SER A 90 57.54 21.45 56.68
CA SER A 90 58.42 20.78 57.63
C SER A 90 59.90 21.06 57.37
N ALA A 91 60.73 20.95 58.39
CA ALA A 91 62.18 20.91 58.26
C ALA A 91 62.77 20.08 59.40
N ALA A 92 63.44 18.97 59.06
CA ALA A 92 63.97 18.04 60.04
C ALA A 92 65.21 17.31 59.55
N PHE A 93 66.10 16.97 60.49
CA PHE A 93 67.17 16.02 60.23
C PHE A 93 66.64 14.59 60.33
N GLN A 94 67.08 13.72 59.42
CA GLN A 94 66.59 12.34 59.31
C GLN A 94 67.33 11.34 60.26
N GLY A 95 68.34 11.81 61.01
CA GLY A 95 69.19 11.02 61.92
C GLY A 95 68.86 11.10 63.42
N SER A 96 69.76 10.68 64.32
CA SER A 96 69.48 10.61 65.78
C SER A 96 70.56 11.23 66.69
N SER A 97 70.09 12.15 67.55
CA SER A 97 70.72 12.87 68.66
C SER A 97 72.05 13.56 68.35
N GLY A 98 71.95 14.77 67.82
CA GLY A 98 73.08 15.66 67.61
C GLY A 98 72.70 16.91 66.84
N PHE A 99 71.81 16.80 65.85
CA PHE A 99 71.37 17.88 64.97
C PHE A 99 69.89 18.18 65.18
N SER A 100 69.50 19.44 65.05
CA SER A 100 68.11 19.88 65.18
C SER A 100 67.87 21.17 64.42
N VAL A 101 66.65 21.36 63.95
CA VAL A 101 66.16 22.63 63.41
C VAL A 101 65.51 23.41 64.57
N ASN A 102 65.97 24.63 64.82
CA ASN A 102 65.51 25.45 65.95
C ASN A 102 64.54 26.58 65.56
N ASN A 103 64.50 26.96 64.28
CA ASN A 103 63.55 27.91 63.72
C ASN A 103 63.42 27.74 62.20
N THR A 104 62.23 27.95 61.67
CA THR A 104 61.95 28.05 60.23
C THR A 104 61.08 29.26 59.97
N THR A 105 61.47 30.12 59.04
CA THR A 105 60.70 31.32 58.71
C THR A 105 60.75 31.60 57.22
N VAL A 106 59.60 31.94 56.62
CA VAL A 106 59.55 32.58 55.30
C VAL A 106 59.65 34.10 55.49
N THR A 107 60.65 34.72 54.88
CA THR A 107 60.90 36.16 55.00
C THR A 107 59.88 36.98 54.20
N GLY A 108 59.77 38.28 54.48
CA GLY A 108 58.90 39.19 53.73
C GLY A 108 59.25 39.35 52.24
N GLY A 109 60.35 38.75 51.77
CA GLY A 109 60.74 38.67 50.36
C GLY A 109 60.50 37.29 49.71
N GLY A 110 59.99 36.30 50.44
CA GLY A 110 59.71 34.95 49.92
C GLY A 110 60.87 33.95 50.08
N ASP A 111 61.99 34.32 50.70
CA ASP A 111 63.09 33.39 50.98
C ASP A 111 62.85 32.58 52.26
N VAL A 112 63.35 31.35 52.30
CA VAL A 112 63.19 30.44 53.45
C VAL A 112 64.47 30.41 54.28
N GLU A 113 64.37 30.74 55.57
CA GLU A 113 65.47 30.66 56.54
C GLU A 113 65.26 29.51 57.52
N ILE A 114 66.26 28.63 57.64
CA ILE A 114 66.29 27.44 58.49
C ILE A 114 67.44 27.56 59.48
N GLY A 115 67.11 27.75 60.76
CA GLY A 115 68.07 27.74 61.84
C GLY A 115 68.43 26.32 62.26
N ILE A 116 69.72 26.02 62.30
CA ILE A 116 70.30 24.70 62.62
C ILE A 116 71.08 24.81 63.93
N ASN A 117 70.95 23.78 64.76
CA ASN A 117 71.70 23.63 66.01
C ASN A 117 72.29 22.22 66.12
N THR A 118 73.58 22.14 66.44
CA THR A 118 74.35 20.91 66.58
C THR A 118 74.93 20.80 67.99
N SER A 119 74.79 19.63 68.61
CA SER A 119 75.26 19.32 69.97
C SER A 119 76.36 18.26 70.00
N ALA A 120 76.74 17.74 68.83
CA ALA A 120 77.87 16.84 68.61
C ALA A 120 78.45 17.04 67.20
N SER A 121 79.73 16.76 67.01
CA SER A 121 80.34 16.76 65.68
C SER A 121 79.86 15.55 64.88
N GLY A 122 79.37 15.75 63.66
CA GLY A 122 78.82 14.68 62.83
C GLY A 122 78.37 15.14 61.46
N SER A 123 77.62 14.28 60.78
CA SER A 123 77.00 14.54 59.48
C SER A 123 75.63 13.87 59.44
N GLU A 124 74.58 14.60 59.06
CA GLU A 124 73.20 14.08 58.94
C GLU A 124 72.49 14.71 57.73
N ASP A 125 71.48 14.02 57.19
CA ASP A 125 70.65 14.53 56.09
C ASP A 125 69.58 15.47 56.63
N LEU A 126 69.39 16.61 55.96
CA LEU A 126 68.37 17.61 56.28
C LEU A 126 67.33 17.64 55.16
N GLU A 127 66.08 17.40 55.50
CA GLU A 127 64.95 17.50 54.59
C GLU A 127 64.06 18.68 54.98
N ILE A 128 63.67 19.45 53.97
CA ILE A 128 62.86 20.65 54.12
C ILE A 128 61.73 20.57 53.09
N VAL A 129 60.48 20.60 53.55
CA VAL A 129 59.29 20.67 52.69
C VAL A 129 58.78 22.10 52.70
N VAL A 130 58.76 22.71 51.52
CA VAL A 130 58.35 24.11 51.30
C VAL A 130 57.16 24.11 50.36
N ASN A 131 56.06 24.73 50.79
CA ASN A 131 54.94 25.00 49.89
C ASN A 131 55.32 26.16 48.97
N VAL A 132 55.27 25.96 47.65
CA VAL A 132 55.70 26.93 46.65
C VAL A 132 54.58 27.28 45.66
N ASP A 133 54.54 28.55 45.25
CA ASP A 133 53.73 29.06 44.15
C ASP A 133 54.60 29.17 42.89
N ALA A 134 54.26 28.39 41.86
CA ALA A 134 54.87 28.39 40.54
C ALA A 134 53.92 28.85 39.43
N SER A 135 52.81 29.52 39.78
CA SER A 135 51.81 30.02 38.83
C SER A 135 52.37 31.02 37.81
N GLY A 136 53.48 31.69 38.13
CA GLY A 136 54.18 32.63 37.25
C GLY A 136 55.43 32.07 36.56
N ALA A 137 55.73 30.77 36.72
CA ALA A 137 56.97 30.17 36.24
C ALA A 137 56.85 29.69 34.79
N SER A 138 57.90 29.88 33.97
CA SER A 138 58.02 29.19 32.68
C SER A 138 58.74 27.86 32.85
N THR A 139 58.44 26.87 32.01
CA THR A 139 59.09 25.56 32.03
C THR A 139 60.60 25.65 31.78
N GLY A 140 61.36 24.72 32.36
CA GLY A 140 62.80 24.56 32.19
C GLY A 140 63.59 24.53 33.51
N PRO A 141 64.89 24.27 33.42
CA PRO A 141 65.75 24.05 34.58
C PRO A 141 65.96 25.30 35.43
N ARG A 142 65.94 25.10 36.75
CA ARG A 142 66.17 26.10 37.79
C ARG A 142 67.25 25.62 38.76
N THR A 143 67.78 26.58 39.49
CA THR A 143 68.73 26.34 40.57
C THR A 143 68.33 27.23 41.73
N LEU A 144 68.11 26.64 42.88
CA LEU A 144 67.72 27.35 44.10
C LEU A 144 68.98 27.69 44.87
N ALA A 145 69.30 28.97 44.99
CA ALA A 145 70.52 29.40 45.67
C ALA A 145 70.40 29.16 47.19
N ALA A 146 71.34 28.41 47.74
CA ALA A 146 71.42 28.09 49.16
C ALA A 146 72.66 28.75 49.78
N THR A 147 72.48 29.46 50.91
CA THR A 147 73.59 30.13 51.62
C THR A 147 73.57 29.79 53.10
N ALA A 148 74.73 29.82 53.75
CA ALA A 148 74.88 29.62 55.18
C ALA A 148 75.41 30.92 55.81
N ALA A 149 74.89 31.30 56.99
CA ALA A 149 75.29 32.53 57.66
C ALA A 149 76.72 32.48 58.21
N VAL A 150 77.21 31.29 58.59
CA VAL A 150 78.55 31.06 59.12
C VAL A 150 79.13 29.73 58.61
N GLY A 151 79.93 29.79 57.53
CA GLY A 151 80.73 28.65 57.07
C GLY A 151 80.83 28.52 55.57
N SER A 152 80.96 27.28 55.09
CA SER A 152 80.96 27.01 53.65
C SER A 152 79.56 27.20 53.07
N ALA A 153 79.44 27.68 51.83
CA ALA A 153 78.12 27.73 51.18
C ALA A 153 77.61 26.30 50.96
N PRO A 154 76.32 26.01 51.25
CA PRO A 154 75.67 24.77 50.85
C PRO A 154 75.71 24.58 49.33
N THR A 155 75.59 23.34 48.86
CA THR A 155 75.36 23.08 47.43
C THR A 155 73.99 23.63 47.03
N ASP A 156 73.91 24.35 45.91
CA ASP A 156 72.64 24.82 45.37
C ASP A 156 71.83 23.65 44.78
N PRO A 157 70.63 23.33 45.28
CA PRO A 157 69.79 22.30 44.69
C PRO A 157 69.25 22.72 43.30
N GLY A 158 69.39 21.82 42.32
CA GLY A 158 68.74 21.93 41.02
C GLY A 158 67.36 21.29 41.04
N PHE A 159 66.43 21.86 40.27
CA PHE A 159 65.11 21.30 39.96
C PHE A 159 64.62 21.85 38.63
N ASP A 160 63.73 21.13 37.96
CA ASP A 160 63.05 21.59 36.75
C ASP A 160 61.67 22.16 37.09
N VAL A 161 61.31 23.26 36.39
CA VAL A 161 59.90 23.62 36.27
C VAL A 161 59.34 22.85 35.09
N THR A 162 58.50 21.86 35.34
CA THR A 162 57.92 21.00 34.30
C THR A 162 56.61 21.59 33.78
N ALA A 163 56.19 21.19 32.58
CA ALA A 163 54.82 21.44 32.16
C ALA A 163 53.89 20.73 33.17
N SER A 164 52.79 21.38 33.57
CA SER A 164 51.69 20.65 34.22
C SER A 164 51.32 19.53 33.23
N ALA A 165 51.47 18.28 33.65
CA ALA A 165 51.46 17.11 32.77
C ALA A 165 50.15 16.97 31.99
N GLY A 166 50.11 16.05 31.03
CA GLY A 166 49.01 15.81 30.10
C GLY A 166 49.60 15.54 28.73
N GLY A 167 49.25 14.42 28.09
CA GLY A 167 49.66 14.07 26.73
C GLY A 167 49.20 15.11 25.70
N SER A 168 49.22 14.76 24.40
CA SER A 168 48.74 15.66 23.34
C SER A 168 47.26 16.06 23.48
N ASP A 169 46.50 15.32 24.27
CA ASP A 169 45.08 15.43 24.59
C ASP A 169 44.80 16.20 25.90
N ASN A 170 45.84 16.57 26.65
CA ASN A 170 45.78 17.17 27.98
C ASN A 170 45.19 16.24 29.06
N ARG A 171 45.38 14.93 28.93
CA ARG A 171 45.10 13.92 29.96
C ARG A 171 46.39 13.19 30.37
N GLY A 172 46.53 12.77 31.62
CA GLY A 172 47.74 12.07 32.08
C GLY A 172 47.57 11.33 33.40
N ASP A 173 48.62 10.65 33.87
CA ASP A 173 48.60 9.85 35.12
C ASP A 173 48.81 10.66 36.42
N GLY A 174 49.00 11.98 36.32
CA GLY A 174 49.33 12.85 37.46
C GLY A 174 50.80 12.85 37.90
N ALA A 175 51.63 11.96 37.36
CA ALA A 175 53.06 11.83 37.61
C ALA A 175 53.93 12.17 36.38
N GLY A 176 53.31 12.60 35.28
CA GLY A 176 54.00 12.98 34.04
C GLY A 176 53.98 11.91 32.94
N GLY A 177 53.27 10.81 33.14
CA GLY A 177 52.97 9.77 32.15
C GLY A 177 51.61 9.94 31.48
N ASP A 178 51.31 9.02 30.57
CA ASP A 178 50.11 9.02 29.73
C ASP A 178 48.86 8.64 30.55
N PHE A 179 47.68 9.07 30.08
CA PHE A 179 46.40 8.70 30.67
C PHE A 179 46.14 7.19 30.52
N ASN A 180 45.50 6.57 31.50
CA ASN A 180 45.21 5.14 31.45
C ASN A 180 43.87 4.91 30.75
N THR A 181 43.90 4.74 29.41
CA THR A 181 42.69 4.51 28.60
C THR A 181 42.11 3.11 28.78
N ALA A 182 42.86 2.15 29.33
CA ALA A 182 42.36 0.80 29.60
C ALA A 182 41.46 0.73 30.85
N ASP A 183 41.71 1.58 31.85
CA ASP A 183 40.90 1.67 33.08
C ASP A 183 40.20 3.05 33.21
N GLY A 184 40.10 3.82 32.12
CA GLY A 184 39.44 5.14 32.09
C GLY A 184 39.90 6.19 33.12
N THR A 185 41.07 6.02 33.76
CA THR A 185 41.44 6.76 34.99
C THR A 185 42.64 7.68 34.81
N GLY A 186 42.61 8.83 35.50
CA GLY A 186 43.75 9.74 35.52
C GLY A 186 43.40 11.20 35.81
N VAL A 187 44.34 12.09 35.50
CA VAL A 187 44.26 13.53 35.73
C VAL A 187 43.98 14.27 34.41
N ILE A 188 43.00 15.16 34.42
CA ILE A 188 42.65 16.02 33.29
C ILE A 188 43.14 17.46 33.49
N TYR A 189 43.63 18.07 32.43
CA TYR A 189 44.27 19.39 32.41
C TYR A 189 43.55 20.37 31.48
N PRO A 190 43.84 21.69 31.54
CA PRO A 190 43.18 22.67 30.70
C PRO A 190 43.28 22.32 29.20
N GLY A 191 42.12 22.26 28.53
CA GLY A 191 42.01 21.91 27.12
C GLY A 191 41.51 20.49 26.85
N ALA A 192 41.45 19.62 27.87
CA ALA A 192 40.97 18.24 27.71
C ALA A 192 39.49 18.18 27.26
N THR A 193 39.16 17.11 26.54
CA THR A 193 37.77 16.67 26.33
C THR A 193 37.42 15.65 27.39
N VAL A 194 36.27 15.78 28.04
CA VAL A 194 35.72 14.87 29.06
C VAL A 194 34.41 14.31 28.50
N PHE A 195 34.10 13.04 28.76
CA PHE A 195 32.88 12.38 28.34
C PHE A 195 31.92 12.21 29.52
N GLN A 196 30.63 12.31 29.23
CA GLN A 196 29.60 11.95 30.21
C GLN A 196 29.78 10.48 30.58
N GLY A 197 29.73 10.13 31.86
CA GLY A 197 29.87 8.75 32.34
C GLY A 197 31.26 8.36 32.81
N GLU A 198 32.32 9.11 32.46
CA GLU A 198 33.68 8.80 32.92
C GLU A 198 33.78 8.79 34.45
N SER A 199 34.51 7.83 35.00
CA SER A 199 34.86 7.79 36.42
C SER A 199 36.37 7.90 36.65
N GLY A 200 36.80 7.98 37.91
CA GLY A 200 38.24 7.95 38.24
C GLY A 200 39.05 9.17 37.76
N LEU A 201 38.38 10.30 37.48
CA LEU A 201 39.04 11.52 37.00
C LEU A 201 39.49 12.45 38.14
N GLU A 202 40.66 13.06 38.01
CA GLU A 202 41.15 14.10 38.91
C GLU A 202 41.43 15.41 38.14
N LEU A 203 41.16 16.58 38.76
CA LEU A 203 41.43 17.88 38.13
C LEU A 203 42.84 18.37 38.43
N GLY A 204 43.67 18.49 37.40
CA GLY A 204 45.06 18.92 37.49
C GLY A 204 45.29 20.41 37.17
N GLY A 205 46.45 20.93 37.58
CA GLY A 205 46.91 22.29 37.25
C GLY A 205 45.95 23.39 37.72
N THR A 206 45.61 24.32 36.83
CA THR A 206 44.70 25.44 37.12
C THR A 206 43.25 25.01 37.35
N LEU A 207 42.89 23.75 37.03
CA LEU A 207 41.55 23.20 37.20
C LEU A 207 41.30 22.63 38.60
N SER A 208 42.34 22.45 39.42
CA SER A 208 42.28 21.82 40.76
C SER A 208 41.31 22.50 41.73
N GLY A 209 40.99 23.79 41.52
CA GLY A 209 39.98 24.53 42.27
C GLY A 209 38.53 24.19 41.90
N GLY A 210 38.31 23.27 40.96
CA GLY A 210 37.02 22.98 40.36
C GLY A 210 36.72 23.86 39.14
N ILE A 211 35.79 23.40 38.33
CA ILE A 211 35.33 24.11 37.13
C ILE A 211 33.81 24.08 37.03
N VAL A 212 33.25 25.11 36.40
CA VAL A 212 31.80 25.29 36.24
C VAL A 212 31.44 25.56 34.79
N LYS A 213 30.23 25.18 34.38
CA LYS A 213 29.76 25.37 33.01
C LYS A 213 29.73 26.84 32.62
N THR A 214 30.32 27.15 31.47
CA THR A 214 30.52 28.52 30.97
C THR A 214 29.23 29.20 30.50
N ALA A 215 28.26 28.44 29.94
CA ALA A 215 27.05 29.02 29.35
C ALA A 215 25.92 27.98 29.17
N GLY A 216 24.70 28.47 28.95
CA GLY A 216 23.50 27.67 28.65
C GLY A 216 22.61 27.46 29.88
N ASP A 217 21.62 26.58 29.77
CA ASP A 217 20.61 26.36 30.83
C ASP A 217 21.20 25.77 32.13
N ALA A 218 22.42 25.25 32.07
CA ALA A 218 23.19 24.74 33.20
C ALA A 218 24.40 25.63 33.54
N GLU A 219 24.41 26.91 33.16
CA GLU A 219 25.49 27.86 33.51
C GLU A 219 25.74 27.88 35.02
N GLY A 220 27.01 27.79 35.41
CA GLY A 220 27.44 27.78 36.82
C GLY A 220 27.31 26.43 37.54
N VAL A 221 26.79 25.38 36.88
CA VAL A 221 26.80 24.02 37.41
C VAL A 221 28.24 23.48 37.38
N PRO A 222 28.77 22.94 38.50
CA PRO A 222 30.11 22.36 38.52
C PRO A 222 30.22 21.09 37.65
N LEU A 223 31.42 20.81 37.17
CA LEU A 223 31.75 19.46 36.70
C LEU A 223 31.92 18.56 37.93
N GLU A 224 31.18 17.46 37.98
CA GLU A 224 31.32 16.46 39.03
C GLU A 224 32.50 15.54 38.69
N VAL A 225 33.44 15.40 39.64
CA VAL A 225 34.61 14.52 39.60
C VAL A 225 34.79 13.91 41.01
N PRO A 226 35.28 12.67 41.16
CA PRO A 226 35.86 11.81 40.12
C PRO A 226 34.88 11.17 39.15
N ASP A 227 33.59 11.12 39.49
CA ASP A 227 32.55 10.48 38.69
C ASP A 227 31.74 11.54 37.93
N VAL A 228 31.79 11.52 36.60
CA VAL A 228 31.02 12.41 35.72
C VAL A 228 29.67 11.77 35.42
N PRO A 229 28.53 12.33 35.88
CA PRO A 229 27.23 11.76 35.61
C PRO A 229 26.92 11.62 34.10
N GLN A 230 26.22 10.55 33.72
CA GLN A 230 25.77 10.35 32.33
C GLN A 230 24.87 11.49 31.81
N ASP A 231 24.21 12.23 32.71
CA ASP A 231 23.39 13.40 32.40
C ASP A 231 24.12 14.75 32.61
N GLN A 232 25.44 14.74 32.86
CA GLN A 232 26.26 15.95 33.01
C GLN A 232 26.13 16.83 31.77
N ALA A 233 25.73 18.08 31.94
CA ALA A 233 25.32 18.90 30.80
C ALA A 233 26.52 19.22 29.86
N THR A 234 26.48 18.76 28.60
CA THR A 234 27.58 18.95 27.63
C THR A 234 27.96 20.41 27.34
N GLY A 235 29.17 20.63 26.84
CA GLY A 235 29.74 21.95 26.52
C GLY A 235 30.94 22.31 27.37
N ARG A 236 31.33 23.60 27.37
CA ARG A 236 32.56 24.05 28.01
C ARG A 236 32.38 24.32 29.51
N TYR A 237 33.36 23.89 30.29
CA TYR A 237 33.47 24.13 31.74
C TYR A 237 34.79 24.84 32.01
N THR A 238 34.77 25.95 32.74
CA THR A 238 35.97 26.75 33.05
C THR A 238 36.06 27.08 34.53
N THR A 239 37.24 27.45 35.00
CA THR A 239 37.54 27.74 36.41
C THR A 239 36.65 28.83 37.03
N ASP A 240 36.14 29.75 36.23
CA ASP A 240 35.31 30.89 36.67
C ASP A 240 34.01 31.05 35.87
N GLY A 241 33.69 30.11 34.97
CA GLY A 241 32.54 30.19 34.08
C GLY A 241 32.70 31.21 32.93
N ALA A 242 33.86 31.85 32.76
CA ALA A 242 34.13 32.74 31.62
C ALA A 242 34.72 31.94 30.45
N SER A 243 34.34 32.31 29.22
CA SER A 243 34.78 31.64 27.98
C SER A 243 36.24 31.88 27.62
N GLY A 244 36.95 32.76 28.32
CA GLY A 244 38.39 33.01 28.11
C GLY A 244 39.30 32.20 29.03
N SER A 245 38.73 31.53 30.03
CA SER A 245 39.48 30.91 31.12
C SER A 245 39.82 29.45 30.83
N ASP A 246 40.81 28.94 31.56
CA ASP A 246 41.20 27.54 31.52
C ASP A 246 40.02 26.63 31.87
N GLY A 247 39.92 25.49 31.20
CA GLY A 247 38.77 24.62 31.32
C GLY A 247 38.80 23.42 30.38
N VAL A 248 37.74 22.62 30.41
CA VAL A 248 37.57 21.39 29.61
C VAL A 248 36.28 21.45 28.79
N THR A 249 36.13 20.53 27.84
CA THR A 249 34.90 20.38 27.05
C THR A 249 34.24 19.04 27.37
N VAL A 250 33.01 19.07 27.89
CA VAL A 250 32.23 17.85 28.14
C VAL A 250 31.44 17.46 26.89
N GLN A 251 31.58 16.22 26.43
CA GLN A 251 30.90 15.64 25.26
C GLN A 251 30.15 14.35 25.60
N ARG A 252 29.27 13.91 24.71
CA ARG A 252 28.61 12.60 24.82
C ARG A 252 29.51 11.54 24.17
N PRO A 253 29.78 10.41 24.86
CA PRO A 253 30.50 9.29 24.27
C PRO A 253 29.61 8.58 23.24
N ARG A 254 30.18 8.19 22.11
CA ARG A 254 29.51 7.39 21.09
C ARG A 254 30.48 6.55 20.26
N VAL A 255 30.04 5.35 19.90
CA VAL A 255 30.55 4.63 18.73
C VAL A 255 29.95 5.30 17.49
N THR A 256 30.79 5.59 16.50
CA THR A 256 30.41 6.30 15.27
C THR A 256 30.22 5.41 14.06
N THR A 257 30.84 4.22 14.07
CA THR A 257 30.72 3.18 13.03
C THR A 257 30.74 1.81 13.70
N LEU A 258 29.85 0.92 13.27
CA LEU A 258 29.87 -0.52 13.55
C LEU A 258 29.35 -1.21 12.29
N ASP A 259 30.28 -1.66 11.47
CA ASP A 259 29.99 -2.39 10.23
C ASP A 259 30.60 -3.79 10.35
N VAL A 260 29.97 -4.79 9.74
CA VAL A 260 30.51 -6.15 9.68
C VAL A 260 30.69 -6.50 8.22
N GLU A 261 31.91 -6.41 7.74
CA GLU A 261 32.22 -6.62 6.33
C GLU A 261 32.49 -8.09 6.04
N ASN A 262 31.99 -8.58 4.89
CA ASN A 262 32.42 -9.86 4.33
C ASN A 262 33.75 -9.72 3.55
N ALA A 263 34.29 -10.82 3.03
CA ALA A 263 35.52 -10.85 2.23
C ALA A 263 35.55 -9.89 1.02
N GLN A 264 34.39 -9.42 0.56
CA GLN A 264 34.25 -8.48 -0.56
C GLN A 264 34.20 -7.01 -0.09
N GLY A 265 34.18 -6.75 1.22
CA GLY A 265 34.04 -5.42 1.81
C GLY A 265 32.61 -4.89 1.77
N ALA A 266 31.60 -5.78 1.68
CA ALA A 266 30.20 -5.40 1.82
C ALA A 266 29.75 -5.57 3.28
N ASP A 267 29.07 -4.57 3.82
CA ASP A 267 28.52 -4.60 5.17
C ASP A 267 27.31 -5.54 5.23
N ILE A 268 27.43 -6.59 6.04
CA ILE A 268 26.42 -7.62 6.28
C ILE A 268 25.83 -7.52 7.69
N ALA A 269 25.98 -6.37 8.35
CA ALA A 269 25.35 -6.08 9.64
C ALA A 269 23.82 -6.28 9.58
N GLY A 270 23.31 -7.20 10.40
CA GLY A 270 21.89 -7.60 10.43
C GLY A 270 21.57 -8.82 9.55
N GLY A 271 22.44 -9.13 8.57
CA GLY A 271 22.21 -10.13 7.53
C GLY A 271 22.61 -11.56 7.89
N SER A 272 22.74 -12.39 6.86
CA SER A 272 23.20 -13.78 6.98
C SER A 272 24.38 -14.11 6.07
N VAL A 273 25.18 -15.07 6.52
CA VAL A 273 26.34 -15.61 5.80
C VAL A 273 26.34 -17.15 5.94
N PRO A 274 26.72 -17.91 4.90
CA PRO A 274 26.98 -19.35 5.03
C PRO A 274 28.12 -19.63 6.01
N GLN A 275 28.08 -20.79 6.68
CA GLN A 275 29.11 -21.20 7.63
C GLN A 275 30.49 -21.24 6.97
N GLY A 276 30.59 -21.86 5.79
CA GLY A 276 31.84 -21.87 5.02
C GLY A 276 33.02 -22.54 5.73
N ASP A 277 34.22 -22.01 5.51
CA ASP A 277 35.47 -22.44 6.15
C ASP A 277 36.35 -21.22 6.50
N ASP A 278 37.53 -21.43 7.10
CA ASP A 278 38.48 -20.37 7.49
C ASP A 278 38.86 -19.36 6.37
N ASN A 279 38.46 -19.57 5.11
CA ASN A 279 38.73 -18.68 3.97
C ASN A 279 37.49 -18.35 3.12
N GLU A 280 36.28 -18.76 3.52
CA GLU A 280 35.03 -18.51 2.78
C GLU A 280 33.84 -18.36 3.73
N GLY A 281 32.85 -17.54 3.39
CA GLY A 281 31.64 -17.36 4.20
C GLY A 281 31.95 -16.73 5.56
N SER A 282 31.48 -17.35 6.64
CA SER A 282 31.60 -16.80 8.00
C SER A 282 33.02 -16.83 8.59
N GLY A 283 33.98 -17.48 7.91
CA GLY A 283 35.38 -17.51 8.33
C GLY A 283 36.23 -16.33 7.85
N GLU A 284 35.71 -15.47 6.96
CA GLU A 284 36.41 -14.29 6.44
C GLU A 284 35.55 -13.03 6.61
N LEU A 285 35.29 -12.66 7.88
CA LEU A 285 34.56 -11.43 8.24
C LEU A 285 35.50 -10.39 8.86
N THR A 286 35.13 -9.12 8.78
CA THR A 286 35.87 -8.01 9.40
C THR A 286 34.90 -7.09 10.13
N VAL A 287 35.08 -6.91 11.44
CA VAL A 287 34.35 -5.89 12.20
C VAL A 287 35.10 -4.57 12.06
N VAL A 288 34.40 -3.51 11.64
CA VAL A 288 34.95 -2.16 11.47
C VAL A 288 34.32 -1.23 12.51
N GLY A 289 35.16 -0.60 13.32
CA GLY A 289 34.74 0.27 14.41
C GLY A 289 35.35 1.67 14.34
N SER A 290 34.60 2.67 14.77
CA SER A 290 35.14 4.01 15.08
C SER A 290 34.43 4.60 16.30
N TRP A 291 35.11 5.39 17.12
CA TRP A 291 34.54 5.99 18.33
C TRP A 291 35.10 7.37 18.61
N ASN A 292 34.36 8.21 19.36
CA ASN A 292 34.77 9.60 19.61
C ASN A 292 35.48 9.83 20.95
N TYR A 293 35.72 8.77 21.72
CA TYR A 293 36.28 8.80 23.08
C TYR A 293 37.65 8.08 23.16
N GLU A 294 38.39 8.02 22.06
CA GLU A 294 39.70 7.35 21.94
C GLU A 294 40.78 7.85 22.92
N ASP A 295 40.72 9.13 23.33
CA ASP A 295 41.63 9.70 24.33
C ASP A 295 41.20 9.37 25.79
N ALA A 296 40.00 8.84 25.97
CA ALA A 296 39.40 8.56 27.27
C ALA A 296 39.39 7.06 27.59
N GLU A 297 38.98 6.24 26.62
CA GLU A 297 38.80 4.80 26.82
C GLU A 297 39.07 4.04 25.53
N ASP A 298 39.66 2.84 25.68
CA ASP A 298 39.87 1.92 24.56
C ASP A 298 38.55 1.27 24.13
N LEU A 299 38.45 0.88 22.86
CA LEU A 299 37.26 0.24 22.29
C LEU A 299 37.42 -1.29 22.32
N GLU A 300 36.42 -1.98 22.84
CA GLU A 300 36.34 -3.44 22.92
C GLU A 300 35.27 -3.98 21.98
N VAL A 301 35.57 -5.11 21.32
CA VAL A 301 34.57 -5.92 20.61
C VAL A 301 34.18 -7.13 21.46
N THR A 302 32.88 -7.40 21.55
CA THR A 302 32.33 -8.62 22.16
C THR A 302 31.46 -9.35 21.16
N VAL A 303 31.63 -10.66 21.04
CA VAL A 303 30.83 -11.54 20.18
C VAL A 303 30.10 -12.56 21.05
N GLU A 304 28.77 -12.51 21.04
CA GLU A 304 27.90 -13.45 21.74
C GLU A 304 27.15 -14.36 20.75
N ASN A 305 26.97 -15.64 21.08
CA ASN A 305 26.15 -16.54 20.27
C ASN A 305 24.65 -16.47 20.62
N ASP A 306 23.82 -17.26 19.94
CA ASP A 306 22.35 -17.34 20.14
C ASP A 306 21.90 -17.61 21.59
N ASP A 307 22.73 -18.30 22.37
CA ASP A 307 22.44 -18.61 23.77
C ASP A 307 22.85 -17.46 24.73
N GLY A 308 23.41 -16.37 24.20
CA GLY A 308 24.01 -15.27 24.95
C GLY A 308 25.33 -15.65 25.63
N LEU A 309 26.06 -16.61 25.06
CA LEU A 309 27.40 -16.98 25.53
C LEU A 309 28.45 -16.15 24.77
N ASP A 310 29.30 -15.46 25.51
CA ASP A 310 30.49 -14.79 24.99
C ASP A 310 31.45 -15.82 24.37
N VAL A 311 31.69 -15.66 23.07
CA VAL A 311 32.57 -16.47 22.22
C VAL A 311 33.67 -15.62 21.58
N THR A 312 33.88 -14.37 22.06
CA THR A 312 34.85 -13.41 21.50
C THR A 312 36.24 -14.00 21.32
N GLY A 313 36.73 -14.74 22.31
CA GLY A 313 38.07 -15.33 22.29
C GLY A 313 38.27 -16.46 21.27
N ASP A 314 37.18 -17.10 20.82
CA ASP A 314 37.22 -18.08 19.73
C ASP A 314 36.88 -17.45 18.37
N ALA A 315 36.16 -16.31 18.35
CA ALA A 315 35.69 -15.63 17.15
C ALA A 315 36.72 -14.66 16.54
N ILE A 316 37.48 -13.93 17.37
CA ILE A 316 38.46 -12.97 16.89
C ILE A 316 39.74 -13.70 16.49
N THR A 317 40.10 -13.62 15.21
CA THR A 317 41.30 -14.26 14.66
C THR A 317 42.40 -13.23 14.41
N GLY A 318 43.65 -13.68 14.45
CA GLY A 318 44.82 -12.80 14.33
C GLY A 318 45.39 -12.38 15.69
N ASN A 319 46.64 -12.76 15.93
CA ASN A 319 47.43 -12.32 17.09
C ASN A 319 48.06 -10.92 16.88
N ASP A 320 47.60 -10.18 15.87
CA ASP A 320 48.15 -8.90 15.50
C ASP A 320 47.45 -7.80 16.32
N ASP A 321 48.03 -7.52 17.49
CA ASP A 321 47.72 -6.35 18.30
C ASP A 321 48.84 -5.30 18.04
N PRO A 322 48.62 -4.32 17.14
CA PRO A 322 49.62 -3.30 16.83
C PRO A 322 49.81 -2.30 17.99
N GLY A 323 48.84 -2.20 18.90
CA GLY A 323 48.80 -1.26 20.02
C GLY A 323 49.52 -1.73 21.28
N GLY A 324 49.81 -3.03 21.38
CA GLY A 324 50.49 -3.62 22.55
C GLY A 324 49.54 -3.93 23.71
N THR A 325 48.23 -3.93 23.48
CA THR A 325 47.23 -4.42 24.43
C THR A 325 47.38 -5.94 24.61
N SER A 326 47.31 -6.47 25.83
CA SER A 326 47.41 -7.93 25.99
C SER A 326 46.17 -8.70 25.49
N ASP A 327 45.20 -8.00 24.91
CA ASP A 327 43.88 -8.50 24.52
C ASP A 327 43.57 -8.20 23.04
N PRO A 328 43.43 -9.22 22.16
CA PRO A 328 43.12 -9.00 20.75
C PRO A 328 41.75 -8.37 20.49
N ALA A 329 40.82 -8.40 21.47
CA ALA A 329 39.50 -7.80 21.37
C ALA A 329 39.51 -6.27 21.57
N THR A 330 40.61 -5.70 22.06
CA THR A 330 40.71 -4.26 22.37
C THR A 330 41.49 -3.50 21.29
N ARG A 331 41.07 -2.26 21.03
CA ARG A 331 41.77 -1.31 20.14
C ARG A 331 41.91 0.04 20.82
N THR A 332 43.09 0.62 20.68
CA THR A 332 43.49 1.91 21.25
C THR A 332 43.49 3.01 20.19
N ALA A 333 43.62 4.26 20.60
CA ALA A 333 43.84 5.39 19.68
C ALA A 333 45.07 5.20 18.74
N SER A 334 46.05 4.38 19.14
CA SER A 334 47.25 4.11 18.32
C SER A 334 46.98 3.17 17.13
N ASP A 335 45.86 2.43 17.19
CA ASP A 335 45.48 1.43 16.19
C ASP A 335 44.66 2.01 15.04
N VAL A 336 44.19 3.26 15.19
CA VAL A 336 43.41 3.98 14.19
C VAL A 336 44.19 4.09 12.88
N GLY A 337 43.60 3.62 11.78
CA GLY A 337 44.19 3.60 10.45
C GLY A 337 45.36 2.62 10.27
N GLN A 338 45.53 1.65 11.18
CA GLN A 338 46.43 0.51 11.02
C GLN A 338 45.68 -0.69 10.40
N MET A 339 46.42 -1.75 10.08
CA MET A 339 45.85 -3.06 9.66
C MET A 339 44.83 -3.04 8.51
N GLY A 340 44.89 -2.05 7.62
CA GLY A 340 43.96 -1.95 6.49
C GLY A 340 42.68 -1.17 6.79
N ALA A 341 42.49 -0.70 8.02
CA ALA A 341 41.39 0.18 8.41
C ALA A 341 41.48 1.56 7.75
N GLY A 342 40.33 2.23 7.60
CA GLY A 342 40.26 3.62 7.16
C GLY A 342 40.94 4.58 8.13
N SER A 343 41.16 5.84 7.72
CA SER A 343 42.00 6.79 8.49
C SER A 343 41.49 7.13 9.90
N ASN A 344 40.25 6.75 10.22
CA ASN A 344 39.55 7.02 11.48
C ASN A 344 38.86 5.75 12.03
N GLU A 345 39.30 4.57 11.60
CA GLU A 345 38.67 3.28 11.91
C GLU A 345 39.70 2.30 12.48
N VAL A 346 39.19 1.27 13.14
CA VAL A 346 39.93 0.08 13.57
C VAL A 346 39.19 -1.16 13.09
N ASN A 347 39.95 -2.24 12.88
CA ASN A 347 39.41 -3.49 12.36
C ASN A 347 39.72 -4.67 13.30
N TRP A 348 38.81 -5.65 13.31
CA TRP A 348 39.04 -6.98 13.86
C TRP A 348 38.69 -8.03 12.81
N ASP A 349 39.60 -8.98 12.59
CA ASP A 349 39.32 -10.15 11.77
C ASP A 349 38.45 -11.12 12.59
N LEU A 350 37.34 -11.56 12.00
CA LEU A 350 36.30 -12.35 12.66
C LEU A 350 36.08 -13.66 11.88
N ASP A 351 36.18 -14.79 12.58
CA ASP A 351 35.92 -16.13 12.05
C ASP A 351 34.88 -16.83 12.92
N LEU A 352 33.72 -17.08 12.34
CA LEU A 352 32.61 -17.79 12.99
C LEU A 352 32.43 -19.22 12.46
N SER A 353 33.27 -19.66 11.52
CA SER A 353 33.08 -20.93 10.79
C SER A 353 33.14 -22.15 11.72
N ASP A 354 33.95 -22.08 12.78
CA ASP A 354 34.10 -23.13 13.80
C ASP A 354 33.08 -23.02 14.96
N LEU A 355 32.23 -21.98 14.99
CA LEU A 355 31.36 -21.64 16.14
C LEU A 355 29.92 -22.17 16.04
N ASN A 356 29.65 -23.06 15.08
CA ASN A 356 28.32 -23.55 14.70
C ASN A 356 27.42 -22.45 14.10
N THR A 357 26.33 -22.88 13.48
CA THR A 357 25.30 -22.02 12.88
C THR A 357 24.43 -21.37 13.95
N GLY A 358 23.97 -20.14 13.71
CA GLY A 358 23.14 -19.38 14.63
C GLY A 358 23.31 -17.87 14.42
N THR A 359 22.57 -17.05 15.16
CA THR A 359 22.77 -15.60 15.17
C THR A 359 23.82 -15.22 16.21
N PHE A 360 24.81 -14.44 15.78
CA PHE A 360 25.86 -13.89 16.61
C PHE A 360 25.60 -12.40 16.81
N THR A 361 25.68 -11.92 18.05
CA THR A 361 25.58 -10.49 18.38
C THR A 361 26.98 -9.93 18.57
N ILE A 362 27.34 -8.94 17.78
CA ILE A 362 28.62 -8.25 17.82
C ILE A 362 28.38 -6.89 18.46
N THR A 363 29.09 -6.58 19.54
CA THR A 363 28.97 -5.33 20.30
C THR A 363 30.29 -4.60 20.32
N LEU A 364 30.28 -3.31 20.03
CA LEU A 364 31.40 -2.39 20.27
C LEU A 364 31.06 -1.47 21.44
N ALA A 365 31.92 -1.41 22.44
CA ALA A 365 31.74 -0.59 23.64
C ALA A 365 33.09 -0.17 24.23
N GLY A 366 33.09 0.84 25.12
CA GLY A 366 34.27 1.16 25.91
C GLY A 366 34.65 0.00 26.84
N THR A 367 35.94 -0.11 27.16
CA THR A 367 36.55 -1.16 28.00
C THR A 367 36.21 -1.08 29.51
N ASP A 368 35.66 0.02 29.99
CA ASP A 368 35.34 0.29 31.41
C ASP A 368 33.95 0.96 31.57
N ASP A 369 33.88 2.27 31.80
CA ASP A 369 32.63 2.97 32.15
C ASP A 369 31.84 3.51 30.94
N LEU A 370 32.46 3.56 29.75
CA LEU A 370 31.85 4.10 28.53
C LEU A 370 31.16 2.99 27.70
N ASP A 371 30.41 2.13 28.37
CA ASP A 371 29.71 0.96 27.80
C ASP A 371 28.19 1.17 27.61
N PHE A 372 27.70 2.41 27.70
CA PHE A 372 26.27 2.70 27.75
C PHE A 372 25.77 3.64 26.65
N GLY A 373 24.46 3.59 26.38
CA GLY A 373 23.80 4.54 25.49
C GLY A 373 24.36 4.49 24.08
N GLU A 374 24.82 5.61 23.54
CA GLU A 374 25.45 5.65 22.20
C GLU A 374 26.90 5.17 22.21
N ALA A 375 27.52 5.02 23.39
CA ALA A 375 28.90 4.55 23.56
C ALA A 375 29.04 3.03 23.44
N SER A 376 27.91 2.32 23.43
CA SER A 376 27.81 0.91 23.05
C SER A 376 26.88 0.77 21.84
N GLN A 377 27.32 0.06 20.81
CA GLN A 377 26.50 -0.33 19.66
C GLN A 377 26.58 -1.83 19.46
N SER A 378 25.47 -2.44 19.07
CA SER A 378 25.43 -3.87 18.73
C SER A 378 24.74 -4.08 17.39
N THR A 379 25.20 -5.11 16.68
CA THR A 379 24.59 -5.63 15.45
C THR A 379 24.61 -7.16 15.48
N THR A 380 23.93 -7.81 14.54
CA THR A 380 23.85 -9.26 14.48
C THR A 380 24.31 -9.79 13.13
N VAL A 381 24.91 -10.98 13.10
CA VAL A 381 25.16 -11.73 11.86
C VAL A 381 24.65 -13.16 12.04
N THR A 382 23.86 -13.66 11.10
CA THR A 382 23.33 -15.02 11.15
C THR A 382 24.16 -15.97 10.30
N VAL A 383 24.82 -16.93 10.94
CA VAL A 383 25.56 -18.00 10.26
C VAL A 383 24.61 -19.15 9.94
N THR A 384 24.44 -19.44 8.66
CA THR A 384 23.53 -20.50 8.17
C THR A 384 24.30 -21.78 7.86
N GLY A 385 23.68 -22.94 8.08
CA GLY A 385 24.29 -24.25 7.85
C GLY A 385 24.11 -24.81 6.44
N ASP A 386 23.39 -24.08 5.59
CA ASP A 386 23.13 -24.46 4.21
C ASP A 386 24.19 -23.74 3.34
N ASP A 387 25.31 -24.41 3.08
CA ASP A 387 26.39 -23.90 2.21
C ASP A 387 26.02 -24.01 0.71
N ASP A 388 24.91 -24.67 0.39
CA ASP A 388 24.41 -24.84 -0.99
C ASP A 388 23.36 -23.75 -1.29
N VAL A 389 23.62 -22.95 -2.32
CA VAL A 389 22.66 -21.94 -2.78
C VAL A 389 21.45 -22.63 -3.41
N SER A 390 20.23 -22.30 -2.97
CA SER A 390 18.98 -22.87 -3.48
C SER A 390 18.05 -21.82 -4.09
N LEU A 391 17.20 -22.25 -5.05
CA LEU A 391 16.14 -21.46 -5.65
C LEU A 391 14.77 -22.06 -5.29
N ASP A 392 13.98 -21.34 -4.51
CA ASP A 392 12.65 -21.78 -4.11
C ASP A 392 11.56 -21.02 -4.85
N LEU A 393 10.62 -21.74 -5.44
CA LEU A 393 9.42 -21.18 -6.06
C LEU A 393 8.25 -21.20 -5.07
N ASP A 394 7.49 -20.11 -4.98
CA ASP A 394 6.28 -20.04 -4.11
C ASP A 394 5.18 -21.00 -4.56
N SER A 395 5.17 -21.36 -5.84
CA SER A 395 4.37 -22.46 -6.38
C SER A 395 5.17 -23.23 -7.42
N SER A 396 5.02 -24.56 -7.42
CA SER A 396 5.58 -25.43 -8.46
C SER A 396 4.59 -25.67 -9.61
N ARG A 397 3.37 -25.12 -9.52
CA ARG A 397 2.33 -25.24 -10.54
C ARG A 397 1.44 -24.01 -10.57
N VAL A 398 1.28 -23.43 -11.75
CA VAL A 398 0.47 -22.22 -11.96
C VAL A 398 -0.25 -22.27 -13.29
N THR A 399 -1.30 -21.48 -13.41
CA THR A 399 -1.93 -21.22 -14.71
C THR A 399 -1.12 -20.19 -15.48
N ARG A 400 -0.99 -20.35 -16.79
CA ARG A 400 -0.33 -19.37 -17.64
C ARG A 400 -0.96 -17.98 -17.47
N GLY A 401 -0.12 -17.00 -17.20
CA GLY A 401 -0.50 -15.61 -16.92
C GLY A 401 -0.38 -15.26 -15.43
N GLU A 402 -0.38 -16.24 -14.54
CA GLU A 402 -0.11 -16.02 -13.12
C GLU A 402 1.37 -15.66 -12.91
N ASP A 403 1.64 -14.84 -11.89
CA ASP A 403 3.00 -14.54 -11.46
C ASP A 403 3.50 -15.53 -10.41
N VAL A 404 4.76 -15.97 -10.53
CA VAL A 404 5.43 -16.84 -9.55
C VAL A 404 6.57 -16.10 -8.89
N THR A 405 6.51 -15.91 -7.58
CA THR A 405 7.64 -15.40 -6.79
C THR A 405 8.65 -16.52 -6.56
N PHE A 406 9.94 -16.18 -6.69
CA PHE A 406 11.05 -17.06 -6.36
C PHE A 406 11.97 -16.41 -5.31
N ARG A 407 12.66 -17.23 -4.52
CA ARG A 407 13.61 -16.80 -3.49
C ARG A 407 14.93 -17.57 -3.60
N ILE A 408 16.04 -16.85 -3.49
CA ILE A 408 17.40 -17.38 -3.47
C ILE A 408 17.89 -17.37 -2.03
N ARG A 409 18.38 -18.51 -1.54
CA ARG A 409 18.86 -18.70 -0.16
C ARG A 409 20.22 -19.40 -0.16
N GLY A 410 20.95 -19.31 0.95
CA GLY A 410 22.25 -20.00 1.12
C GLY A 410 23.42 -19.29 0.41
N SER A 411 23.30 -17.99 0.15
CA SER A 411 24.36 -17.15 -0.43
C SER A 411 24.71 -15.99 0.50
N ASN A 412 25.83 -15.30 0.25
CA ASN A 412 26.24 -14.16 1.06
C ASN A 412 25.35 -12.94 0.76
N ALA A 413 24.99 -12.19 1.79
CA ALA A 413 24.45 -10.85 1.62
C ALA A 413 25.34 -9.98 0.70
N GLY A 414 24.71 -9.21 -0.19
CA GLY A 414 25.35 -8.37 -1.20
C GLY A 414 25.85 -9.09 -2.46
N ASP A 415 25.80 -10.43 -2.52
CA ASP A 415 26.16 -11.17 -3.74
C ASP A 415 25.08 -11.10 -4.81
N PHE A 416 25.49 -11.25 -6.08
CA PHE A 416 24.58 -11.25 -7.22
C PHE A 416 24.46 -12.63 -7.86
N HIS A 417 23.23 -13.11 -8.00
CA HIS A 417 22.92 -14.33 -8.73
C HIS A 417 22.21 -14.05 -10.06
N VAL A 418 22.41 -14.94 -11.02
CA VAL A 418 21.67 -14.91 -12.29
C VAL A 418 20.69 -16.06 -12.30
N VAL A 419 19.42 -15.75 -12.53
CA VAL A 419 18.34 -16.72 -12.74
C VAL A 419 17.95 -16.69 -14.21
N THR A 420 17.78 -17.83 -14.87
CA THR A 420 17.41 -17.89 -16.29
C THR A 420 16.34 -18.92 -16.60
N ILE A 421 15.56 -18.64 -17.65
CA ILE A 421 14.66 -19.60 -18.29
C ILE A 421 15.04 -19.70 -19.76
N GLU A 422 15.24 -20.92 -20.27
CA GLU A 422 15.65 -21.15 -21.65
C GLU A 422 14.55 -20.78 -22.66
N SER A 423 14.95 -20.35 -23.85
CA SER A 423 14.01 -19.89 -24.89
C SER A 423 13.17 -21.01 -25.49
N ASP A 424 13.56 -22.27 -25.29
CA ASP A 424 12.78 -23.42 -25.71
C ASP A 424 11.48 -23.55 -24.86
N GLU A 425 11.45 -22.96 -23.67
CA GLU A 425 10.27 -22.85 -22.80
C GLU A 425 9.43 -21.60 -23.09
N PHE A 426 9.78 -20.81 -24.11
CA PHE A 426 9.01 -19.62 -24.47
C PHE A 426 7.86 -19.99 -25.38
N ARG A 427 6.78 -19.24 -25.24
CA ARG A 427 5.62 -19.35 -26.11
C ARG A 427 6.02 -19.08 -27.57
N SER A 428 5.80 -20.08 -28.42
CA SER A 428 6.28 -20.08 -29.82
C SER A 428 5.73 -18.94 -30.70
N GLN A 429 4.56 -18.39 -30.36
CA GLN A 429 3.84 -17.38 -31.14
C GLN A 429 4.17 -15.93 -30.75
N THR A 430 4.84 -15.68 -29.62
CA THR A 430 5.06 -14.33 -29.05
C THR A 430 6.54 -13.95 -28.91
N GLN A 431 7.43 -14.52 -29.75
CA GLN A 431 8.90 -14.31 -29.70
C GLN A 431 9.38 -12.89 -30.11
N SER A 432 8.85 -11.86 -29.48
CA SER A 432 9.32 -10.48 -29.55
C SER A 432 10.28 -10.20 -28.37
N PRO A 433 11.33 -9.38 -28.56
CA PRO A 433 12.20 -8.96 -27.46
C PRO A 433 11.43 -8.32 -26.30
N THR A 434 10.32 -7.63 -26.56
CA THR A 434 9.49 -7.02 -25.50
C THR A 434 8.82 -8.08 -24.63
N ALA A 435 8.19 -9.08 -25.26
CA ALA A 435 7.49 -10.17 -24.59
C ALA A 435 8.44 -11.10 -23.82
N ASN A 436 9.63 -11.35 -24.36
CA ASN A 436 10.62 -12.18 -23.66
C ASN A 436 11.26 -11.44 -22.47
N ASN A 437 11.36 -10.11 -22.54
CA ASN A 437 11.86 -9.30 -21.42
C ASN A 437 10.85 -9.14 -20.27
N SER A 438 9.56 -9.47 -20.48
CA SER A 438 8.55 -9.45 -19.42
C SER A 438 8.56 -10.72 -18.57
N ILE A 439 9.11 -11.85 -19.05
CA ILE A 439 9.16 -13.14 -18.33
C ILE A 439 9.69 -12.99 -16.90
N PHE A 440 10.73 -12.18 -16.69
CA PHE A 440 11.11 -11.78 -15.34
C PHE A 440 10.57 -10.38 -15.05
N ARG A 441 10.10 -10.14 -13.83
CA ARG A 441 9.61 -8.83 -13.40
C ARG A 441 10.69 -8.06 -12.66
N ASN A 442 10.67 -6.74 -12.77
CA ASN A 442 11.63 -5.86 -12.11
C ASN A 442 11.08 -5.44 -10.73
N VAL A 443 10.91 -6.42 -9.86
CA VAL A 443 10.33 -6.33 -8.51
C VAL A 443 11.18 -7.14 -7.54
N GLY A 444 11.10 -6.83 -6.24
CA GLY A 444 12.00 -7.41 -5.25
C GLY A 444 13.43 -6.93 -5.47
N ASP A 445 14.38 -7.86 -5.39
CA ASP A 445 15.83 -7.60 -5.39
C ASP A 445 16.44 -7.78 -6.79
N VAL A 446 15.58 -7.76 -7.82
CA VAL A 446 15.99 -7.82 -9.23
C VAL A 446 16.60 -6.48 -9.65
N VAL A 447 17.91 -6.46 -9.82
CA VAL A 447 18.68 -5.27 -10.25
C VAL A 447 18.77 -5.13 -11.77
N SER A 448 18.60 -6.24 -12.50
CA SER A 448 18.61 -6.23 -13.96
C SER A 448 17.80 -7.39 -14.53
N LYS A 449 17.16 -7.17 -15.68
CA LYS A 449 16.44 -8.23 -16.40
C LYS A 449 16.52 -8.04 -17.91
N GLY A 450 16.28 -9.13 -18.63
CA GLY A 450 16.13 -9.09 -20.09
C GLY A 450 16.08 -10.46 -20.71
N SER A 451 16.22 -10.50 -22.03
CA SER A 451 16.26 -11.73 -22.80
C SER A 451 17.30 -11.65 -23.89
N ARG A 452 17.81 -12.82 -24.29
CA ARG A 452 18.76 -12.95 -25.38
C ARG A 452 18.44 -14.19 -26.20
N LEU A 453 18.21 -13.99 -27.50
CA LEU A 453 17.80 -15.08 -28.41
C LEU A 453 18.93 -15.62 -29.28
N THR A 454 20.20 -15.39 -28.92
CA THR A 454 21.37 -15.84 -29.68
C THR A 454 22.15 -16.87 -28.88
N ASN A 455 22.62 -17.96 -29.51
CA ASN A 455 23.44 -19.04 -28.90
C ASN A 455 22.74 -19.88 -27.80
N GLY A 456 21.52 -20.37 -28.05
CA GLY A 456 20.73 -21.10 -27.04
C GLY A 456 20.05 -20.09 -26.12
N GLY A 457 18.98 -19.46 -26.62
CA GLY A 457 18.44 -18.25 -26.02
C GLY A 457 17.86 -18.46 -24.62
N TYR A 458 17.69 -17.37 -23.87
CA TYR A 458 17.13 -17.39 -22.53
C TYR A 458 16.62 -16.00 -22.12
N ALA A 459 15.78 -15.97 -21.09
CA ALA A 459 15.42 -14.80 -20.32
C ALA A 459 16.20 -14.85 -19.02
N TYR A 460 16.57 -13.71 -18.46
CA TYR A 460 17.35 -13.64 -17.23
C TYR A 460 16.84 -12.55 -16.28
N ALA A 461 17.08 -12.80 -15.00
CA ALA A 461 17.07 -11.83 -13.92
C ALA A 461 18.42 -11.89 -13.19
N VAL A 462 18.98 -10.73 -12.89
CA VAL A 462 20.11 -10.56 -11.98
C VAL A 462 19.51 -10.11 -10.65
N VAL A 463 19.75 -10.87 -9.60
CA VAL A 463 19.15 -10.70 -8.28
C VAL A 463 20.26 -10.49 -7.27
N GLU A 464 20.17 -9.41 -6.51
CA GLU A 464 21.04 -9.11 -5.37
C GLU A 464 20.49 -9.84 -4.14
N ILE A 465 21.35 -10.44 -3.34
CA ILE A 465 20.97 -10.99 -2.05
C ILE A 465 20.86 -9.83 -1.07
N ASP A 466 19.65 -9.60 -0.55
CA ASP A 466 19.35 -8.50 0.35
C ASP A 466 20.25 -8.52 1.60
N ASP A 467 20.84 -7.38 1.92
CA ASP A 467 21.84 -7.25 2.98
C ASP A 467 21.24 -7.49 4.37
N ASP A 468 19.96 -7.17 4.58
CA ASP A 468 19.25 -7.32 5.85
C ASP A 468 18.77 -8.76 6.09
N THR A 469 18.31 -9.46 5.03
CA THR A 469 17.62 -10.74 5.15
C THR A 469 18.43 -11.93 4.64
N GLY A 470 19.47 -11.70 3.84
CA GLY A 470 20.25 -12.76 3.19
C GLY A 470 19.46 -13.55 2.15
N VAL A 471 18.35 -13.00 1.63
CA VAL A 471 17.48 -13.65 0.65
C VAL A 471 17.33 -12.76 -0.57
N GLY A 472 17.54 -13.32 -1.77
CA GLY A 472 17.23 -12.61 -3.02
C GLY A 472 15.84 -12.98 -3.52
N ILE A 473 14.94 -12.01 -3.67
CA ILE A 473 13.56 -12.22 -4.10
C ILE A 473 13.36 -11.70 -5.53
N GLY A 474 12.72 -12.51 -6.37
CA GLY A 474 12.27 -12.08 -7.70
C GLY A 474 10.92 -12.67 -8.08
N GLN A 475 10.44 -12.35 -9.28
CA GLN A 475 9.15 -12.83 -9.78
C GLN A 475 9.22 -13.15 -11.28
N ILE A 476 8.55 -14.24 -11.67
CA ILE A 476 8.39 -14.74 -13.03
C ILE A 476 6.94 -14.45 -13.47
N ASP A 477 6.77 -13.81 -14.62
CA ASP A 477 5.51 -13.65 -15.34
C ASP A 477 5.38 -14.80 -16.35
N THR A 478 4.40 -15.68 -16.13
CA THR A 478 4.23 -16.88 -16.95
C THR A 478 3.48 -16.66 -18.27
N THR A 479 2.97 -15.45 -18.54
CA THR A 479 2.18 -15.12 -19.75
C THR A 479 2.88 -15.53 -21.06
N ASN A 480 4.21 -15.41 -21.07
CA ASN A 480 5.05 -15.65 -22.25
C ASN A 480 5.78 -17.01 -22.22
N LEU A 481 5.43 -17.89 -21.28
CA LEU A 481 5.95 -19.25 -21.17
C LEU A 481 5.02 -20.27 -21.85
N ASP A 482 5.59 -21.38 -22.32
CA ASP A 482 4.83 -22.51 -22.86
C ASP A 482 4.11 -23.28 -21.73
N ASP A 483 3.10 -24.09 -22.07
CA ASP A 483 2.23 -24.83 -21.12
C ASP A 483 2.85 -26.19 -20.83
N SER A 484 4.09 -26.12 -20.38
CA SER A 484 5.00 -27.24 -20.15
C SER A 484 5.55 -27.20 -18.72
N SER A 485 6.46 -28.13 -18.44
CA SER A 485 7.35 -28.03 -17.29
C SER A 485 8.52 -27.16 -17.68
N VAL A 486 8.59 -25.96 -17.10
CA VAL A 486 9.63 -24.95 -17.35
C VAL A 486 10.73 -25.09 -16.30
N ASP A 487 11.98 -25.27 -16.73
CA ASP A 487 13.13 -25.31 -15.82
C ASP A 487 13.64 -23.89 -15.54
N VAL A 488 13.77 -23.53 -14.25
CA VAL A 488 14.27 -22.23 -13.81
C VAL A 488 15.67 -22.41 -13.22
N ASN A 489 16.69 -21.96 -13.96
CA ASN A 489 18.08 -22.23 -13.63
C ASN A 489 18.69 -21.09 -12.78
N LEU A 490 19.28 -21.43 -11.63
CA LEU A 490 20.08 -20.55 -10.78
C LEU A 490 21.57 -20.82 -10.97
N TYR A 491 22.33 -19.76 -11.24
CA TYR A 491 23.79 -19.85 -11.44
C TYR A 491 24.57 -19.31 -10.24
N ALA A 492 25.84 -19.71 -10.16
CA ALA A 492 26.76 -19.32 -9.10
C ALA A 492 26.89 -17.79 -8.91
N GLN A 493 27.25 -17.39 -7.69
CA GLN A 493 27.34 -15.99 -7.27
C GLN A 493 28.35 -15.18 -8.08
N ASN A 494 28.11 -13.88 -8.16
CA ASN A 494 29.01 -12.88 -8.74
C ASN A 494 29.18 -11.74 -7.75
N SER A 495 30.43 -11.37 -7.45
CA SER A 495 30.77 -10.27 -6.54
C SER A 495 30.44 -8.87 -7.09
N THR A 496 29.83 -8.77 -8.27
CA THR A 496 29.40 -7.52 -8.88
C THR A 496 28.27 -7.82 -9.86
N ALA A 497 27.23 -6.99 -9.86
CA ALA A 497 26.09 -7.12 -10.77
C ALA A 497 26.53 -7.33 -12.24
N PRO A 498 26.33 -8.52 -12.82
CA PRO A 498 26.71 -8.77 -14.21
C PRO A 498 25.84 -7.95 -15.17
N THR A 499 26.46 -7.37 -16.20
CA THR A 499 25.75 -6.58 -17.23
C THR A 499 26.14 -6.99 -18.65
N GLY A 500 25.16 -6.94 -19.57
CA GLY A 500 25.37 -7.11 -21.01
C GLY A 500 26.12 -8.41 -21.36
N SER A 501 27.29 -8.29 -22.00
CA SER A 501 28.09 -9.45 -22.43
C SER A 501 28.67 -10.30 -21.29
N ALA A 502 28.68 -9.80 -20.04
CA ALA A 502 29.13 -10.58 -18.88
C ALA A 502 28.12 -11.69 -18.50
N ILE A 503 26.84 -11.48 -18.82
CA ILE A 503 25.74 -12.43 -18.58
C ILE A 503 25.96 -13.69 -19.44
N ASP A 504 26.26 -13.54 -20.73
CA ASP A 504 26.68 -14.64 -21.64
C ASP A 504 28.07 -15.23 -21.35
N GLY A 505 28.79 -14.63 -20.40
CA GLY A 505 30.17 -14.95 -20.07
C GLY A 505 30.26 -15.87 -18.86
N ALA A 506 31.16 -15.53 -17.92
CA ALA A 506 31.43 -16.32 -16.71
C ALA A 506 30.19 -16.53 -15.81
N ALA A 507 29.17 -15.67 -15.90
CA ALA A 507 28.00 -15.73 -15.02
C ALA A 507 26.99 -16.85 -15.35
N ILE A 508 26.85 -17.25 -16.63
CA ILE A 508 26.01 -18.39 -17.07
C ILE A 508 26.86 -19.60 -17.50
N SER A 509 28.15 -19.40 -17.76
CA SER A 509 29.11 -20.51 -17.93
C SER A 509 29.72 -21.01 -16.62
N SER A 510 29.28 -20.48 -15.49
CA SER A 510 29.57 -20.94 -14.14
C SER A 510 28.83 -22.26 -13.83
N ARG A 511 29.04 -22.77 -12.62
CA ARG A 511 28.31 -23.94 -12.10
C ARG A 511 26.83 -23.56 -11.91
N LEU A 512 25.93 -24.41 -12.41
CA LEU A 512 24.51 -24.40 -12.04
C LEU A 512 24.41 -24.78 -10.55
N GLU A 513 23.78 -23.92 -9.76
CA GLU A 513 23.59 -24.14 -8.33
C GLU A 513 22.30 -24.91 -8.06
N ASP A 514 21.19 -24.49 -8.70
CA ASP A 514 19.88 -25.13 -8.54
C ASP A 514 19.01 -24.97 -9.81
N ASP A 515 18.06 -25.87 -10.03
CA ASP A 515 17.18 -25.91 -11.21
C ASP A 515 15.75 -26.44 -10.91
N PRO A 516 14.97 -25.76 -10.04
CA PRO A 516 13.58 -26.13 -9.81
C PRO A 516 12.74 -26.06 -11.10
N SER A 517 11.76 -26.96 -11.19
CA SER A 517 10.80 -27.00 -12.30
C SER A 517 9.46 -26.35 -11.91
N LEU A 518 8.94 -25.51 -12.80
CA LEU A 518 7.64 -24.86 -12.72
C LEU A 518 6.70 -25.49 -13.76
N THR A 519 5.60 -26.10 -13.32
CA THR A 519 4.56 -26.57 -14.25
C THR A 519 3.62 -25.42 -14.60
N VAL A 520 3.60 -24.99 -15.86
CA VAL A 520 2.65 -24.00 -16.36
C VAL A 520 1.49 -24.73 -17.05
N GLU A 521 0.28 -24.58 -16.53
CA GLU A 521 -0.93 -25.15 -17.13
C GLU A 521 -1.60 -24.12 -18.04
N GLN A 522 -2.20 -24.57 -19.14
CA GLN A 522 -3.02 -23.71 -19.99
C GLN A 522 -4.25 -23.24 -19.21
N GLY A 523 -4.51 -21.93 -19.22
CA GLY A 523 -5.74 -21.37 -18.65
C GLY A 523 -6.98 -21.72 -19.47
N ASP A 524 -8.13 -21.57 -18.84
CA ASP A 524 -9.45 -21.72 -19.46
C ASP A 524 -10.14 -20.36 -19.59
N VAL A 525 -10.93 -20.19 -20.66
CA VAL A 525 -11.84 -19.05 -20.86
C VAL A 525 -13.21 -19.61 -21.24
N GLU A 526 -14.28 -19.02 -20.73
CA GLU A 526 -15.66 -19.45 -21.03
C GLU A 526 -16.54 -18.28 -21.45
N ILE A 527 -17.52 -18.56 -22.30
CA ILE A 527 -18.54 -17.60 -22.74
C ILE A 527 -19.87 -17.98 -22.10
N ASN A 528 -20.39 -17.13 -21.22
CA ASN A 528 -21.67 -17.32 -20.56
C ASN A 528 -22.80 -16.75 -21.43
N GLN A 529 -22.73 -15.47 -21.77
CA GLN A 529 -23.65 -14.78 -22.68
C GLN A 529 -22.92 -14.29 -23.95
N PRO A 530 -23.60 -14.14 -25.12
CA PRO A 530 -25.04 -14.29 -25.37
C PRO A 530 -25.51 -15.74 -25.28
N GLY A 531 -26.79 -16.04 -25.45
CA GLY A 531 -27.28 -17.43 -25.55
C GLY A 531 -26.76 -18.21 -26.77
N ASN A 532 -27.45 -19.29 -27.15
CA ASN A 532 -27.15 -20.03 -28.38
C ASN A 532 -27.89 -19.48 -29.61
N THR A 533 -28.71 -18.45 -29.43
CA THR A 533 -29.47 -17.78 -30.48
C THR A 533 -29.21 -16.29 -30.39
N TYR A 534 -29.08 -15.63 -31.55
CA TYR A 534 -28.94 -14.20 -31.69
C TYR A 534 -29.88 -13.74 -32.81
N VAL A 535 -30.64 -12.67 -32.61
CA VAL A 535 -31.42 -12.05 -33.69
C VAL A 535 -30.58 -10.91 -34.25
N VAL A 536 -30.47 -10.82 -35.58
CA VAL A 536 -29.72 -9.72 -36.19
C VAL A 536 -30.30 -8.38 -35.75
N GLY A 537 -29.44 -7.45 -35.32
CA GLY A 537 -29.84 -6.13 -34.86
C GLY A 537 -30.27 -6.05 -33.39
N SER A 538 -30.45 -7.18 -32.68
CA SER A 538 -30.77 -7.15 -31.25
C SER A 538 -29.53 -6.80 -30.42
N GLU A 539 -29.73 -6.09 -29.31
CA GLU A 539 -28.74 -5.97 -28.25
C GLU A 539 -28.63 -7.28 -27.48
N VAL A 540 -27.41 -7.59 -27.06
CA VAL A 540 -27.11 -8.72 -26.18
C VAL A 540 -26.01 -8.36 -25.21
N ASP A 541 -26.05 -8.98 -24.04
CA ASP A 541 -24.92 -8.98 -23.13
C ASP A 541 -23.88 -10.01 -23.57
N LEU A 542 -22.62 -9.62 -23.53
CA LEU A 542 -21.47 -10.48 -23.75
C LEU A 542 -20.70 -10.58 -22.45
N ASN A 543 -20.71 -11.75 -21.81
CA ASN A 543 -19.94 -11.98 -20.60
C ASN A 543 -19.42 -13.41 -20.49
N GLY A 544 -18.47 -13.59 -19.59
CA GLY A 544 -17.79 -14.85 -19.39
C GLY A 544 -16.83 -14.81 -18.22
N THR A 545 -16.04 -15.88 -18.12
CA THR A 545 -15.00 -16.04 -17.10
C THR A 545 -13.69 -16.41 -17.77
N ALA A 546 -12.59 -15.98 -17.19
CA ALA A 546 -11.25 -16.39 -17.58
C ALA A 546 -10.54 -17.01 -16.38
N SER A 547 -9.43 -17.70 -16.60
CA SER A 547 -8.55 -18.11 -15.50
C SER A 547 -7.72 -16.93 -15.01
N GLU A 548 -7.24 -17.02 -13.77
CA GLU A 548 -6.34 -16.03 -13.20
C GLU A 548 -5.10 -15.87 -14.10
N GLY A 549 -4.67 -14.63 -14.33
CA GLY A 549 -3.53 -14.32 -15.20
C GLY A 549 -3.87 -13.98 -16.66
N ILE A 550 -5.12 -14.12 -17.10
CA ILE A 550 -5.56 -13.64 -18.42
C ILE A 550 -6.03 -12.20 -18.30
N ASP A 551 -5.32 -11.26 -18.91
CA ASP A 551 -5.63 -9.83 -18.80
C ASP A 551 -6.73 -9.37 -19.77
N ASP A 552 -6.71 -9.86 -21.02
CA ASP A 552 -7.64 -9.43 -22.06
C ASP A 552 -8.04 -10.61 -22.95
N VAL A 553 -9.32 -10.62 -23.38
CA VAL A 553 -9.89 -11.63 -24.28
C VAL A 553 -10.42 -11.01 -25.57
N ALA A 554 -10.26 -11.72 -26.68
CA ALA A 554 -10.77 -11.36 -28.00
C ALA A 554 -11.86 -12.32 -28.47
N PHE A 555 -12.80 -11.82 -29.28
CA PHE A 555 -13.95 -12.59 -29.75
C PHE A 555 -13.90 -12.77 -31.26
N TYR A 556 -14.21 -13.98 -31.70
CA TYR A 556 -14.19 -14.32 -33.11
C TYR A 556 -15.43 -15.11 -33.53
N VAL A 557 -15.80 -14.96 -34.79
CA VAL A 557 -16.89 -15.71 -35.43
C VAL A 557 -16.36 -16.50 -36.59
N ARG A 558 -16.85 -17.72 -36.73
CA ARG A 558 -16.51 -18.59 -37.86
C ARG A 558 -17.75 -19.27 -38.43
N ARG A 559 -17.94 -19.14 -39.74
CA ARG A 559 -18.89 -19.96 -40.51
C ARG A 559 -18.20 -21.18 -41.14
N GLN A 560 -17.18 -20.91 -41.95
CA GLN A 560 -16.31 -21.86 -42.65
C GLN A 560 -14.95 -21.18 -42.83
N GLY A 561 -13.86 -21.95 -42.95
CA GLY A 561 -12.52 -21.36 -43.07
C GLY A 561 -11.94 -20.95 -41.72
N ASP A 562 -11.44 -19.72 -41.63
CA ASP A 562 -10.78 -19.17 -40.45
C ASP A 562 -11.78 -18.43 -39.54
N TYR A 563 -11.36 -18.13 -38.31
CA TYR A 563 -12.07 -17.28 -37.36
C TYR A 563 -11.86 -15.81 -37.74
N GLN A 564 -12.92 -15.01 -37.72
CA GLN A 564 -12.93 -13.59 -38.08
C GLN A 564 -13.21 -12.77 -36.83
N LEU A 565 -12.41 -11.72 -36.60
CA LEU A 565 -12.51 -10.87 -35.42
C LEU A 565 -13.88 -10.17 -35.35
N VAL A 566 -14.46 -10.15 -34.15
CA VAL A 566 -15.66 -9.37 -33.84
C VAL A 566 -15.22 -8.09 -33.16
N ASP A 567 -15.62 -6.97 -33.75
CA ASP A 567 -15.52 -5.65 -33.17
C ASP A 567 -16.62 -5.43 -32.13
N LEU A 568 -16.26 -4.93 -30.95
CA LEU A 568 -17.11 -4.87 -29.77
C LEU A 568 -17.56 -3.45 -29.42
N ASP A 569 -17.26 -2.47 -30.27
CA ASP A 569 -17.67 -1.09 -30.05
C ASP A 569 -19.15 -0.83 -30.39
N GLY A 570 -19.78 -1.77 -31.09
CA GLY A 570 -21.18 -1.74 -31.51
C GLY A 570 -21.48 -0.67 -32.56
N ARG A 571 -20.49 -0.16 -33.30
CA ARG A 571 -20.64 0.94 -34.26
C ARG A 571 -20.09 0.57 -35.63
N SER A 572 -20.85 0.86 -36.67
CA SER A 572 -20.37 0.75 -38.06
C SER A 572 -19.90 2.13 -38.55
N ASP A 573 -18.73 2.59 -38.08
CA ASP A 573 -18.15 3.90 -38.39
C ASP A 573 -16.89 3.86 -39.28
N ASN A 574 -16.60 2.69 -39.86
CA ASN A 574 -15.38 2.29 -40.57
C ASN A 574 -14.12 2.30 -39.69
N GLY A 575 -14.25 1.99 -38.40
CA GLY A 575 -13.16 1.92 -37.45
C GLY A 575 -13.29 0.71 -36.55
N ILE A 576 -12.30 -0.19 -36.57
CA ILE A 576 -12.22 -1.26 -35.58
C ILE A 576 -11.59 -0.68 -34.31
N THR A 577 -12.42 -0.30 -33.34
CA THR A 577 -11.94 0.45 -32.17
C THR A 577 -11.91 -0.34 -30.87
N GLN A 578 -12.69 -1.42 -30.75
CA GLN A 578 -12.69 -2.28 -29.56
C GLN A 578 -12.55 -3.75 -29.94
N THR A 579 -11.32 -4.25 -29.96
CA THR A 579 -10.98 -5.61 -30.39
C THR A 579 -10.88 -6.64 -29.26
N SER A 580 -10.98 -6.20 -28.00
CA SER A 580 -10.87 -7.06 -26.82
C SER A 580 -11.64 -6.49 -25.63
N LEU A 581 -11.91 -7.35 -24.65
CA LEU A 581 -12.41 -6.99 -23.33
C LEU A 581 -11.35 -7.30 -22.29
N ASN A 582 -11.20 -6.39 -21.32
CA ASN A 582 -10.36 -6.62 -20.16
C ASN A 582 -11.06 -7.59 -19.19
N VAL A 583 -10.27 -8.44 -18.56
CA VAL A 583 -10.71 -9.33 -17.50
C VAL A 583 -10.53 -8.62 -16.17
N ASP A 584 -11.62 -8.51 -15.42
CA ASP A 584 -11.65 -7.90 -14.11
C ASP A 584 -10.92 -8.76 -13.07
N ALA A 585 -10.60 -8.17 -11.92
CA ALA A 585 -9.87 -8.84 -10.84
C ALA A 585 -10.62 -10.03 -10.20
N ASP A 586 -11.91 -10.20 -10.49
CA ASP A 586 -12.69 -11.37 -10.10
C ASP A 586 -12.74 -12.46 -11.18
N ASN A 587 -11.88 -12.34 -12.20
CA ASN A 587 -11.73 -13.23 -13.34
C ASN A 587 -12.97 -13.30 -14.25
N THR A 588 -13.76 -12.22 -14.30
CA THR A 588 -14.89 -12.06 -15.20
C THR A 588 -14.64 -10.99 -16.25
N PHE A 589 -15.37 -11.02 -17.35
CA PHE A 589 -15.40 -9.94 -18.33
C PHE A 589 -16.83 -9.74 -18.79
N GLU A 590 -17.22 -8.49 -19.04
CA GLU A 590 -18.57 -8.15 -19.48
C GLU A 590 -18.63 -6.95 -20.43
N LYS A 591 -19.65 -6.96 -21.28
CA LYS A 591 -20.06 -5.86 -22.15
C LYS A 591 -21.57 -5.96 -22.35
N GLU A 592 -22.29 -4.96 -21.85
CA GLU A 592 -23.75 -4.81 -22.00
C GLU A 592 -24.10 -4.08 -23.30
N ASP A 593 -25.36 -4.20 -23.72
CA ASP A 593 -25.97 -3.47 -24.85
C ASP A 593 -25.19 -3.60 -26.17
N LEU A 594 -24.63 -4.79 -26.44
CA LEU A 594 -23.82 -5.03 -27.64
C LEU A 594 -24.68 -5.58 -28.77
N VAL A 595 -24.75 -4.87 -29.89
CA VAL A 595 -25.30 -5.40 -31.14
C VAL A 595 -24.19 -6.11 -31.90
N LEU A 596 -24.11 -7.44 -31.81
CA LEU A 596 -23.04 -8.22 -32.43
C LEU A 596 -22.98 -8.14 -33.97
N SER A 597 -24.10 -7.83 -34.62
CA SER A 597 -24.13 -7.56 -36.07
C SER A 597 -23.73 -6.13 -36.43
N ALA A 598 -23.59 -5.23 -35.45
CA ALA A 598 -23.06 -3.88 -35.64
C ALA A 598 -21.58 -3.87 -35.27
N GLY A 599 -20.77 -3.17 -36.06
CA GLY A 599 -19.30 -3.20 -35.97
C GLY A 599 -18.67 -3.31 -37.34
N ASP A 600 -17.37 -3.01 -37.43
CA ASP A 600 -16.63 -2.96 -38.69
C ASP A 600 -15.68 -4.16 -38.89
N GLY A 601 -15.72 -5.14 -37.98
CA GLY A 601 -14.97 -6.40 -38.10
C GLY A 601 -15.63 -7.39 -39.06
N ASP A 602 -14.80 -8.20 -39.75
CA ASP A 602 -15.28 -9.26 -40.65
C ASP A 602 -16.19 -10.28 -39.92
N GLY A 603 -16.03 -10.43 -38.59
CA GLY A 603 -16.91 -11.23 -37.75
C GLY A 603 -18.31 -10.64 -37.59
N ASN A 604 -18.44 -9.32 -37.47
CA ASN A 604 -19.74 -8.62 -37.40
C ASN A 604 -20.51 -8.80 -38.71
N ASP A 605 -19.82 -8.70 -39.85
CA ASP A 605 -20.37 -8.94 -41.20
C ASP A 605 -20.91 -10.37 -41.39
N LEU A 606 -20.32 -11.35 -40.71
CA LEU A 606 -20.86 -12.71 -40.68
C LEU A 606 -22.15 -12.78 -39.83
N LEU A 607 -22.17 -12.09 -38.69
CA LEU A 607 -23.30 -12.09 -37.77
C LEU A 607 -24.48 -11.24 -38.25
N SER A 608 -24.30 -10.35 -39.22
CA SER A 608 -25.40 -9.64 -39.90
C SER A 608 -26.24 -10.53 -40.83
N GLN A 609 -25.85 -11.80 -41.03
CA GLN A 609 -26.54 -12.75 -41.90
C GLN A 609 -27.08 -13.96 -41.13
N PRO A 610 -28.36 -14.34 -41.33
CA PRO A 610 -28.93 -15.54 -40.72
C PRO A 610 -28.13 -16.81 -41.04
N GLY A 611 -27.89 -17.64 -40.02
CA GLY A 611 -27.03 -18.80 -40.17
C GLY A 611 -26.70 -19.51 -38.87
N THR A 612 -25.77 -20.45 -38.94
CA THR A 612 -25.18 -21.09 -37.75
C THR A 612 -23.68 -20.91 -37.81
N TYR A 613 -23.13 -20.32 -36.75
CA TYR A 613 -21.74 -19.94 -36.64
C TYR A 613 -21.12 -20.57 -35.40
N ARG A 614 -19.79 -20.56 -35.35
CA ARG A 614 -19.00 -20.79 -34.15
C ARG A 614 -18.63 -19.43 -33.60
N PHE A 615 -19.12 -19.11 -32.41
CA PHE A 615 -18.72 -17.93 -31.67
C PHE A 615 -17.66 -18.36 -30.67
N GLY A 616 -16.50 -17.73 -30.70
CA GLY A 616 -15.34 -18.12 -29.93
C GLY A 616 -14.75 -16.94 -29.17
N VAL A 617 -14.11 -17.26 -28.05
CA VAL A 617 -13.32 -16.36 -27.22
C VAL A 617 -11.92 -16.95 -27.10
N ILE A 618 -10.91 -16.10 -27.08
CA ILE A 618 -9.51 -16.50 -26.96
C ILE A 618 -8.73 -15.42 -26.21
N ASP A 619 -7.75 -15.84 -25.40
CA ASP A 619 -6.77 -14.95 -24.80
C ASP A 619 -6.10 -14.10 -25.89
N THR A 620 -6.00 -12.78 -25.69
CA THR A 620 -5.38 -11.89 -26.67
C THR A 620 -3.91 -12.22 -26.92
N ALA A 621 -3.20 -12.75 -25.92
CA ALA A 621 -1.80 -13.15 -26.05
C ALA A 621 -1.60 -14.28 -27.08
N ASP A 622 -2.65 -15.04 -27.39
CA ASP A 622 -2.66 -16.07 -28.43
C ASP A 622 -2.83 -15.56 -29.86
N VAL A 623 -3.29 -14.32 -30.02
CA VAL A 623 -3.75 -13.77 -31.31
C VAL A 623 -3.14 -12.41 -31.62
N GLY A 624 -1.89 -12.18 -31.19
CA GLY A 624 -1.10 -10.98 -31.50
C GLY A 624 -0.93 -10.00 -30.33
N GLY A 625 -1.68 -10.18 -29.24
CA GLY A 625 -1.63 -9.35 -28.02
C GLY A 625 -2.44 -8.06 -28.10
N THR A 626 -2.72 -7.47 -26.95
CA THR A 626 -3.55 -6.26 -26.80
C THR A 626 -3.04 -5.12 -27.70
N GLY A 627 -3.94 -4.56 -28.52
CA GLY A 627 -3.65 -3.47 -29.46
C GLY A 627 -2.95 -3.89 -30.76
N SER A 628 -2.68 -5.18 -30.98
CA SER A 628 -2.15 -5.73 -32.25
C SER A 628 -2.81 -7.07 -32.59
N ILE A 629 -4.09 -7.20 -32.26
CA ILE A 629 -4.89 -8.41 -32.44
C ILE A 629 -5.08 -8.71 -33.93
N ASP A 630 -4.85 -9.95 -34.33
CA ASP A 630 -5.02 -10.43 -35.70
C ASP A 630 -6.51 -10.43 -36.09
N SER A 631 -6.84 -9.90 -37.28
CA SER A 631 -8.22 -9.91 -37.80
C SER A 631 -8.72 -11.31 -38.13
N ASP A 632 -7.81 -12.23 -38.43
CA ASP A 632 -8.09 -13.57 -38.93
C ASP A 632 -7.23 -14.61 -38.23
N VAL A 633 -7.87 -15.62 -37.63
CA VAL A 633 -7.17 -16.69 -36.89
C VAL A 633 -7.55 -18.04 -37.45
N ASN A 634 -6.55 -18.83 -37.86
CA ASN A 634 -6.83 -20.16 -38.39
C ASN A 634 -7.30 -21.11 -37.26
N VAL A 635 -7.97 -22.20 -37.66
CA VAL A 635 -8.56 -23.16 -36.73
C VAL A 635 -7.55 -23.83 -35.80
N SER A 636 -6.33 -24.11 -36.28
CA SER A 636 -5.29 -24.70 -35.42
C SER A 636 -4.87 -23.74 -34.33
N THR A 637 -4.52 -22.50 -34.69
CA THR A 637 -4.11 -21.45 -33.75
C THR A 637 -5.18 -21.23 -32.69
N PHE A 638 -6.45 -21.11 -33.11
CA PHE A 638 -7.56 -20.94 -32.18
C PHE A 638 -7.62 -22.11 -31.18
N ASN A 639 -7.68 -23.36 -31.66
CA ASN A 639 -7.84 -24.53 -30.76
C ASN A 639 -6.59 -24.88 -29.94
N THR A 640 -5.40 -24.39 -30.29
CA THR A 640 -4.20 -24.56 -29.47
C THR A 640 -4.02 -23.43 -28.46
N GLY A 641 -4.63 -22.28 -28.72
CA GLY A 641 -4.67 -21.18 -27.77
C GLY A 641 -5.67 -21.41 -26.64
N THR A 642 -5.52 -20.63 -25.58
CA THR A 642 -6.42 -20.56 -24.44
C THR A 642 -7.75 -19.99 -24.90
N SER A 643 -8.67 -20.88 -25.29
CA SER A 643 -9.86 -20.51 -26.03
C SER A 643 -11.05 -21.39 -25.72
N SER A 644 -12.24 -20.85 -25.99
CA SER A 644 -13.48 -21.60 -25.95
C SER A 644 -14.41 -21.16 -27.07
N GLN A 645 -15.35 -22.03 -27.43
CA GLN A 645 -16.30 -21.74 -28.49
C GLN A 645 -17.64 -22.43 -28.26
N LYS A 646 -18.68 -21.78 -28.78
CA LYS A 646 -20.06 -22.25 -28.76
C LYS A 646 -20.69 -22.14 -30.14
N SER A 647 -21.80 -22.86 -30.32
CA SER A 647 -22.64 -22.69 -31.51
C SER A 647 -23.58 -21.52 -31.30
N LEU A 648 -23.55 -20.56 -32.22
CA LEU A 648 -24.46 -19.43 -32.24
C LEU A 648 -25.35 -19.53 -33.48
N ARG A 649 -26.66 -19.57 -33.28
CA ARG A 649 -27.66 -19.52 -34.35
C ARG A 649 -28.14 -18.09 -34.53
N VAL A 650 -27.81 -17.50 -35.66
CA VAL A 650 -28.29 -16.17 -36.04
C VAL A 650 -29.60 -16.31 -36.79
N THR A 651 -30.65 -15.62 -36.32
CA THR A 651 -31.98 -15.59 -36.93
C THR A 651 -32.29 -14.20 -37.50
N ASP A 652 -33.21 -14.17 -38.47
CA ASP A 652 -33.66 -12.93 -39.10
C ASP A 652 -34.59 -12.14 -38.18
N THR A 653 -34.82 -10.86 -38.49
CA THR A 653 -35.77 -10.01 -37.76
C THR A 653 -37.22 -10.49 -37.94
N GLU A 654 -38.08 -10.19 -36.97
CA GLU A 654 -39.50 -10.55 -37.01
C GLU A 654 -40.35 -9.46 -36.36
N LEU A 655 -41.57 -9.27 -36.86
CA LEU A 655 -42.52 -8.30 -36.33
C LEU A 655 -43.91 -8.94 -36.26
N ASP A 656 -44.50 -8.88 -35.08
CA ASP A 656 -45.92 -9.10 -34.84
C ASP A 656 -46.50 -7.86 -34.14
N ALA A 657 -47.70 -7.45 -34.53
CA ALA A 657 -48.36 -6.28 -33.97
C ALA A 657 -49.88 -6.46 -34.00
N ASN A 658 -50.53 -6.19 -32.88
CA ASN A 658 -51.96 -6.16 -32.70
C ASN A 658 -52.42 -4.73 -32.39
N ILE A 659 -53.46 -4.25 -33.08
CA ILE A 659 -54.05 -2.94 -32.85
C ILE A 659 -55.49 -3.18 -32.40
N GLN A 660 -55.73 -2.99 -31.11
CA GLN A 660 -57.00 -3.27 -30.49
C GLN A 660 -57.97 -2.10 -30.72
N THR A 661 -59.16 -2.42 -31.23
CA THR A 661 -60.21 -1.45 -31.55
C THR A 661 -61.54 -1.91 -30.97
N ILE A 662 -62.50 -0.98 -30.83
CA ILE A 662 -63.83 -1.29 -30.27
C ILE A 662 -64.77 -1.64 -31.41
N GLY A 663 -65.10 -2.93 -31.54
CA GLY A 663 -65.99 -3.43 -32.59
C GLY A 663 -65.47 -3.15 -34.02
N GLY A 664 -64.15 -3.07 -34.19
CA GLY A 664 -63.50 -2.72 -35.47
C GLY A 664 -63.50 -1.23 -35.79
N GLN A 665 -63.82 -0.38 -34.81
CA GLN A 665 -63.95 1.07 -34.97
C GLN A 665 -63.11 1.82 -33.93
N VAL A 666 -62.74 3.04 -34.28
CA VAL A 666 -62.10 4.02 -33.39
C VAL A 666 -62.95 5.28 -33.44
N SER A 667 -63.28 5.83 -32.28
CA SER A 667 -64.05 7.07 -32.20
C SER A 667 -63.22 8.28 -32.65
N THR A 668 -63.85 9.23 -33.34
CA THR A 668 -63.25 10.54 -33.64
C THR A 668 -63.05 11.40 -32.40
N ASP A 669 -63.75 11.12 -31.29
CA ASP A 669 -63.53 11.81 -30.02
C ASP A 669 -62.36 11.20 -29.23
N ASP A 670 -62.19 9.87 -29.24
CA ASP A 670 -61.08 9.17 -28.57
C ASP A 670 -59.75 9.35 -29.32
N ARG A 671 -59.72 9.01 -30.62
CA ARG A 671 -58.51 9.02 -31.48
C ARG A 671 -57.26 8.32 -30.90
N VAL A 672 -57.47 7.32 -30.07
CA VAL A 672 -56.42 6.47 -29.52
C VAL A 672 -56.75 4.99 -29.71
N VAL A 673 -55.72 4.14 -29.75
CA VAL A 673 -55.83 2.68 -29.82
C VAL A 673 -54.81 2.03 -28.91
N ASN A 674 -55.15 0.88 -28.34
CA ASN A 674 -54.19 0.07 -27.60
C ASN A 674 -53.42 -0.81 -28.60
N VAL A 675 -52.10 -0.87 -28.48
CA VAL A 675 -51.25 -1.71 -29.32
C VAL A 675 -50.38 -2.62 -28.48
N THR A 676 -50.18 -3.84 -28.96
CA THR A 676 -49.28 -4.83 -28.35
C THR A 676 -48.59 -5.63 -29.44
N GLY A 677 -47.39 -6.13 -29.19
CA GLY A 677 -46.70 -6.98 -30.16
C GLY A 677 -45.28 -7.36 -29.76
N THR A 678 -44.56 -7.93 -30.72
CA THR A 678 -43.16 -8.33 -30.57
C THR A 678 -42.35 -7.88 -31.79
N ALA A 679 -41.16 -7.32 -31.56
CA ALA A 679 -40.25 -6.87 -32.60
C ALA A 679 -38.84 -7.44 -32.34
N LEU A 680 -38.54 -8.58 -32.94
CA LEU A 680 -37.25 -9.23 -32.80
C LEU A 680 -36.19 -8.53 -33.66
N GLY A 681 -35.13 -8.03 -33.02
CA GLY A 681 -33.99 -7.41 -33.69
C GLY A 681 -34.18 -5.95 -34.08
N SER A 682 -35.20 -5.28 -33.51
CA SER A 682 -35.38 -3.84 -33.67
C SER A 682 -35.79 -3.21 -32.34
N GLN A 683 -35.25 -2.03 -32.06
CA GLN A 683 -35.52 -1.27 -30.83
C GLN A 683 -36.68 -0.28 -30.97
N THR A 684 -37.23 -0.14 -32.18
CA THR A 684 -38.30 0.80 -32.46
C THR A 684 -39.30 0.17 -33.42
N VAL A 685 -40.60 0.43 -33.20
CA VAL A 685 -41.68 0.06 -34.13
C VAL A 685 -42.39 1.34 -34.55
N ALA A 686 -42.40 1.61 -35.86
CA ALA A 686 -43.13 2.74 -36.43
C ALA A 686 -44.57 2.34 -36.75
N PHE A 687 -45.52 3.20 -36.41
CA PHE A 687 -46.93 3.11 -36.78
C PHE A 687 -47.29 4.23 -37.75
N ILE A 688 -47.78 3.84 -38.93
CA ILE A 688 -48.24 4.76 -39.97
C ILE A 688 -49.71 4.51 -40.25
N PHE A 689 -50.53 5.52 -39.99
CA PHE A 689 -51.97 5.49 -40.26
C PHE A 689 -52.29 6.28 -41.53
N ILE A 690 -53.03 5.68 -42.45
CA ILE A 690 -53.39 6.29 -43.74
C ILE A 690 -54.90 6.16 -43.96
N ASP A 691 -55.60 7.28 -44.11
CA ASP A 691 -57.03 7.28 -44.43
C ASP A 691 -57.32 7.16 -45.94
N GLU A 692 -58.59 7.07 -46.33
CA GLU A 692 -58.99 6.96 -47.74
C GLU A 692 -58.61 8.19 -48.59
N ARG A 693 -58.49 9.36 -47.95
CA ARG A 693 -58.19 10.65 -48.59
C ARG A 693 -56.70 10.92 -48.72
N GLY A 694 -55.86 10.06 -48.16
CA GLY A 694 -54.40 10.15 -48.23
C GLY A 694 -53.77 11.04 -47.17
N ASN A 695 -54.51 11.39 -46.11
CA ASN A 695 -53.89 11.97 -44.93
C ASN A 695 -53.09 10.88 -44.21
N VAL A 696 -51.90 11.21 -43.71
CA VAL A 696 -50.96 10.27 -43.09
C VAL A 696 -50.56 10.75 -41.70
N HIS A 697 -50.67 9.88 -40.71
CA HIS A 697 -50.13 10.09 -39.37
C HIS A 697 -49.00 9.11 -39.08
N TYR A 698 -47.94 9.58 -38.44
CA TYR A 698 -46.79 8.78 -38.03
C TYR A 698 -46.58 8.93 -36.53
N THR A 699 -46.34 7.80 -35.87
CA THR A 699 -45.88 7.70 -34.48
C THR A 699 -44.99 6.46 -34.37
N ASP A 700 -44.20 6.33 -33.31
CA ASP A 700 -43.34 5.17 -33.08
C ASP A 700 -43.24 4.88 -31.58
N LEU A 701 -42.91 3.62 -31.28
CA LEU A 701 -42.73 3.10 -29.93
C LEU A 701 -41.35 2.47 -29.79
N SER A 702 -40.76 2.59 -28.61
CA SER A 702 -39.60 1.78 -28.23
C SER A 702 -40.02 0.34 -27.94
N VAL A 703 -39.12 -0.59 -28.22
CA VAL A 703 -39.27 -2.00 -27.90
C VAL A 703 -38.49 -2.28 -26.62
N ASP A 704 -39.10 -3.03 -25.71
CA ASP A 704 -38.46 -3.43 -24.45
C ASP A 704 -37.38 -4.50 -24.68
N ASP A 705 -36.50 -4.70 -23.71
CA ASP A 705 -35.36 -5.63 -23.80
C ASP A 705 -35.78 -7.09 -24.09
N ASP A 706 -37.02 -7.46 -23.72
CA ASP A 706 -37.59 -8.77 -24.01
C ASP A 706 -38.18 -8.88 -25.43
N ASN A 707 -37.95 -7.86 -26.27
CA ASN A 707 -38.44 -7.67 -27.62
C ASN A 707 -39.97 -7.51 -27.74
N THR A 708 -40.65 -7.15 -26.64
CA THR A 708 -42.09 -6.81 -26.66
C THR A 708 -42.31 -5.30 -26.69
N PHE A 709 -43.50 -4.89 -27.12
CA PHE A 709 -43.93 -3.49 -27.00
C PHE A 709 -45.42 -3.44 -26.69
N GLU A 710 -45.81 -2.49 -25.85
CA GLU A 710 -47.20 -2.19 -25.54
C GLU A 710 -47.41 -0.68 -25.35
N GLU A 711 -48.52 -0.16 -25.84
CA GLU A 711 -48.93 1.23 -25.60
C GLU A 711 -50.46 1.28 -25.51
N GLU A 712 -50.97 1.80 -24.40
CA GLU A 712 -52.41 1.84 -24.12
C GLU A 712 -53.10 3.00 -24.84
N ASP A 713 -52.40 4.09 -25.19
CA ASP A 713 -52.98 5.33 -25.73
C ASP A 713 -52.33 5.79 -27.05
N LEU A 714 -52.07 4.87 -27.98
CA LEU A 714 -51.41 5.21 -29.23
C LEU A 714 -52.29 6.14 -30.08
N ASN A 715 -51.83 7.37 -30.29
CA ASN A 715 -52.56 8.39 -31.05
C ASN A 715 -52.66 8.02 -32.53
N VAL A 716 -53.88 7.96 -33.08
CA VAL A 716 -54.11 7.69 -34.50
C VAL A 716 -54.05 8.94 -35.39
N GLY A 717 -53.93 10.13 -34.81
CA GLY A 717 -53.73 11.39 -35.51
C GLY A 717 -54.99 12.22 -35.70
N SER A 718 -54.89 13.53 -35.46
CA SER A 718 -56.00 14.48 -35.62
C SER A 718 -56.33 14.81 -37.08
N ASP A 719 -55.38 14.59 -37.99
CA ASP A 719 -55.50 14.98 -39.41
C ASP A 719 -56.24 13.93 -40.24
N LEU A 720 -56.42 12.71 -39.69
CA LEU A 720 -57.21 11.67 -40.32
C LEU A 720 -58.70 12.03 -40.33
N VAL A 721 -59.34 11.74 -41.45
CA VAL A 721 -60.79 11.91 -41.63
C VAL A 721 -61.55 10.62 -41.41
N GLU A 722 -62.82 10.74 -41.04
CA GLU A 722 -63.75 9.61 -40.95
C GLU A 722 -63.74 8.73 -42.20
N GLY A 723 -63.78 7.41 -41.99
CA GLY A 723 -63.70 6.42 -43.07
C GLY A 723 -62.85 5.22 -42.68
N GLN A 724 -62.42 4.48 -43.70
CA GLN A 724 -61.51 3.36 -43.50
C GLN A 724 -60.07 3.87 -43.33
N VAL A 725 -59.39 3.42 -42.28
CA VAL A 725 -57.97 3.72 -42.01
C VAL A 725 -57.19 2.42 -42.11
N SER A 726 -56.05 2.47 -42.80
CA SER A 726 -55.05 1.41 -42.78
C SER A 726 -53.93 1.80 -41.83
N ALA A 727 -53.67 0.95 -40.85
CA ALA A 727 -52.57 1.08 -39.91
C ALA A 727 -51.45 0.12 -40.29
N HIS A 728 -50.23 0.63 -40.38
CA HIS A 728 -49.03 -0.10 -40.76
C HIS A 728 -48.01 -0.02 -39.61
N ALA A 729 -47.80 -1.12 -38.90
CA ALA A 729 -46.70 -1.27 -37.95
C ALA A 729 -45.47 -1.76 -38.72
N MET A 730 -44.30 -1.13 -38.54
CA MET A 730 -43.12 -1.34 -39.37
C MET A 730 -41.82 -1.31 -38.55
N THR A 731 -40.87 -2.16 -38.90
CA THR A 731 -39.50 -2.12 -38.39
C THR A 731 -38.51 -2.14 -39.55
N ALA A 732 -37.36 -1.50 -39.37
CA ALA A 732 -36.24 -1.69 -40.28
C ALA A 732 -35.79 -3.16 -40.26
N GLY A 733 -35.21 -3.61 -41.37
CA GLY A 733 -34.64 -4.95 -41.49
C GLY A 733 -33.27 -5.08 -40.82
N ARG A 734 -32.45 -6.01 -41.30
CA ARG A 734 -31.15 -6.33 -40.70
C ARG A 734 -30.11 -5.23 -40.88
N ASP A 735 -30.26 -4.41 -41.91
CA ASP A 735 -29.33 -3.33 -42.24
C ASP A 735 -29.66 -2.02 -41.52
N ASP A 736 -30.66 -2.02 -40.64
CA ASP A 736 -31.18 -0.86 -39.94
C ASP A 736 -31.54 0.30 -40.91
N GLN A 737 -32.02 -0.03 -42.11
CA GLN A 737 -32.51 0.92 -43.09
C GLN A 737 -33.87 0.49 -43.63
N PHE A 738 -34.74 1.46 -43.90
CA PHE A 738 -35.94 1.20 -44.69
C PHE A 738 -35.61 1.20 -46.19
N GLY A 739 -36.04 0.16 -46.88
CA GLY A 739 -35.88 -0.04 -48.31
C GLY A 739 -34.42 -0.16 -48.74
N GLU A 740 -33.97 0.72 -49.62
CA GLU A 740 -32.56 0.84 -50.05
C GLU A 740 -31.82 1.97 -49.31
N GLY A 741 -32.40 2.43 -48.19
CA GLY A 741 -32.04 3.68 -47.53
C GLY A 741 -32.85 4.86 -48.07
N LEU A 742 -33.85 5.30 -47.30
CA LEU A 742 -34.70 6.42 -47.68
C LEU A 742 -33.89 7.70 -47.95
N SER A 743 -34.14 8.36 -49.08
CA SER A 743 -33.43 9.57 -49.52
C SER A 743 -33.89 10.86 -48.83
N THR A 744 -34.63 10.74 -47.72
CA THR A 744 -35.20 11.85 -46.95
C THR A 744 -34.19 12.34 -45.91
N SER A 745 -34.44 13.52 -45.35
CA SER A 745 -33.62 14.04 -44.24
C SER A 745 -33.95 13.29 -42.95
N GLY A 746 -32.93 12.86 -42.21
CA GLY A 746 -33.09 12.25 -40.89
C GLY A 746 -31.73 11.80 -40.33
N SER A 747 -31.65 11.61 -39.02
CA SER A 747 -30.44 11.14 -38.32
C SER A 747 -30.28 9.62 -38.38
N ASP A 748 -31.40 8.91 -38.51
CA ASP A 748 -31.55 7.46 -38.39
C ASP A 748 -32.64 6.98 -39.37
N ALA A 749 -32.95 5.68 -39.39
CA ALA A 749 -33.95 5.12 -40.30
C ALA A 749 -35.38 5.61 -40.00
N TYR A 750 -35.75 5.70 -38.73
CA TYR A 750 -37.10 6.05 -38.27
C TYR A 750 -37.44 7.53 -38.52
N SER A 751 -36.51 8.45 -38.27
CA SER A 751 -36.65 9.87 -38.62
C SER A 751 -36.72 10.10 -40.13
N ARG A 752 -36.01 9.29 -40.92
CA ARG A 752 -36.15 9.29 -42.39
C ARG A 752 -37.53 8.76 -42.82
N LEU A 753 -38.06 7.74 -42.15
CA LEU A 753 -39.41 7.22 -42.37
C LEU A 753 -40.50 8.23 -41.97
N GLN A 754 -40.34 8.93 -40.85
CA GLN A 754 -41.23 10.04 -40.45
C GLN A 754 -41.25 11.15 -41.51
N SER A 755 -40.09 11.48 -42.08
CA SER A 755 -39.98 12.43 -43.19
C SER A 755 -40.67 11.92 -44.45
N LEU A 756 -40.59 10.61 -44.74
CA LEU A 756 -41.36 9.99 -45.82
C LEU A 756 -42.87 10.13 -45.56
N ALA A 757 -43.35 9.77 -44.37
CA ALA A 757 -44.77 9.88 -44.00
C ALA A 757 -45.28 11.33 -44.13
N SER A 758 -44.49 12.31 -43.70
CA SER A 758 -44.81 13.74 -43.86
C SER A 758 -44.91 14.15 -45.34
N ASN A 759 -44.03 13.64 -46.20
CA ASN A 759 -44.10 13.89 -47.64
C ASN A 759 -45.36 13.26 -48.25
N LEU A 760 -45.71 12.03 -47.85
CA LEU A 760 -46.92 11.34 -48.31
C LEU A 760 -48.20 12.13 -47.98
N ASP A 761 -48.27 12.69 -46.77
CA ASP A 761 -49.38 13.56 -46.33
C ASP A 761 -49.47 14.84 -47.19
N SER A 762 -48.33 15.48 -47.47
CA SER A 762 -48.28 16.76 -48.19
C SER A 762 -48.48 16.65 -49.72
N ASP A 763 -48.28 15.47 -50.31
CA ASP A 763 -48.26 15.24 -51.76
C ASP A 763 -49.66 15.15 -52.41
N SER A 764 -50.73 15.35 -51.62
CA SER A 764 -52.13 15.34 -52.10
C SER A 764 -52.51 14.04 -52.84
N LEU A 765 -52.02 12.91 -52.32
CA LEU A 765 -52.26 11.56 -52.83
C LEU A 765 -53.63 11.04 -52.35
N THR A 766 -54.20 10.04 -53.04
CA THR A 766 -55.27 9.23 -52.43
C THR A 766 -54.69 8.24 -51.43
N GLY A 767 -55.49 7.72 -50.49
CA GLY A 767 -55.01 6.71 -49.52
C GLY A 767 -54.35 5.50 -50.16
N SER A 768 -54.88 5.03 -51.29
CA SER A 768 -54.26 3.95 -52.07
C SER A 768 -52.91 4.32 -52.71
N GLN A 769 -52.72 5.58 -53.12
CA GLN A 769 -51.47 6.05 -53.69
C GLN A 769 -50.41 6.29 -52.60
N ALA A 770 -50.81 6.85 -51.45
CA ALA A 770 -49.95 7.00 -50.29
C ALA A 770 -49.43 5.64 -49.82
N ARG A 771 -50.33 4.65 -49.63
CA ARG A 771 -49.95 3.26 -49.32
C ARG A 771 -49.02 2.63 -50.35
N ALA A 772 -49.34 2.76 -51.64
CA ALA A 772 -48.51 2.18 -52.69
C ALA A 772 -47.08 2.75 -52.68
N ARG A 773 -46.94 4.05 -52.40
CA ARG A 773 -45.63 4.71 -52.31
C ARG A 773 -44.89 4.38 -51.02
N LEU A 774 -45.60 4.20 -49.90
CA LEU A 774 -44.99 3.69 -48.67
C LEU A 774 -44.35 2.32 -48.93
N LEU A 775 -45.11 1.38 -49.50
CA LEU A 775 -44.63 0.03 -49.81
C LEU A 775 -43.45 0.04 -50.79
N ASP A 776 -43.56 0.78 -51.90
CA ASP A 776 -42.52 0.89 -52.95
C ASP A 776 -41.16 1.39 -52.42
N GLN A 777 -41.18 2.24 -51.38
CA GLN A 777 -39.96 2.80 -50.79
C GLN A 777 -39.46 2.04 -49.55
N THR A 778 -40.21 1.08 -49.05
CA THR A 778 -39.90 0.30 -47.84
C THR A 778 -39.93 -1.19 -48.18
N THR A 779 -40.93 -1.93 -47.72
CA THR A 779 -41.03 -3.39 -47.79
C THR A 779 -41.03 -3.98 -49.21
N GLU A 780 -41.43 -3.23 -50.23
CA GLU A 780 -41.41 -3.67 -51.64
C GLU A 780 -40.22 -3.11 -52.43
N ALA A 781 -39.34 -2.34 -51.78
CA ALA A 781 -38.13 -1.84 -52.41
C ALA A 781 -37.17 -2.99 -52.77
N VAL A 782 -36.28 -2.74 -53.73
CA VAL A 782 -35.31 -3.76 -54.16
C VAL A 782 -34.35 -4.04 -53.00
N ALA A 783 -34.22 -5.33 -52.66
CA ALA A 783 -33.37 -5.82 -51.57
C ALA A 783 -33.78 -5.40 -50.15
N SER A 784 -34.99 -4.86 -49.97
CA SER A 784 -35.56 -4.62 -48.64
C SER A 784 -35.75 -5.91 -47.86
N ASP A 785 -35.44 -5.86 -46.58
CA ASP A 785 -35.75 -6.86 -45.56
C ASP A 785 -36.60 -6.28 -44.42
N ASP A 786 -37.25 -5.14 -44.68
CA ASP A 786 -38.19 -4.48 -43.78
C ASP A 786 -39.36 -5.37 -43.42
N ARG A 787 -39.87 -5.22 -42.19
CA ARG A 787 -41.06 -5.93 -41.74
C ARG A 787 -42.22 -4.97 -41.60
N MET A 788 -43.42 -5.42 -42.01
CA MET A 788 -44.66 -4.66 -41.85
C MET A 788 -45.82 -5.57 -41.50
N VAL A 789 -46.61 -5.16 -40.50
CA VAL A 789 -47.92 -5.71 -40.18
C VAL A 789 -48.97 -4.65 -40.50
N THR A 790 -50.03 -5.03 -41.24
CA THR A 790 -51.10 -4.10 -41.62
C THR A 790 -52.43 -4.54 -41.04
N GLN A 791 -53.13 -3.61 -40.39
CA GLN A 791 -54.49 -3.77 -39.92
C GLN A 791 -55.38 -2.65 -40.45
N GLN A 792 -56.69 -2.87 -40.43
CA GLN A 792 -57.68 -1.90 -40.91
C GLN A 792 -58.76 -1.73 -39.86
N PHE A 793 -59.13 -0.49 -39.61
CA PHE A 793 -60.26 -0.13 -38.76
C PHE A 793 -61.04 1.01 -39.41
N ARG A 794 -62.20 1.32 -38.84
CA ARG A 794 -63.01 2.45 -39.27
C ARG A 794 -62.92 3.58 -38.25
N LEU A 795 -62.45 4.75 -38.67
CA LEU A 795 -62.59 5.99 -37.90
C LEU A 795 -64.01 6.50 -38.11
N ALA A 796 -64.78 6.59 -37.03
CA ALA A 796 -66.19 6.98 -37.07
C ALA A 796 -66.53 7.86 -35.86
N ASP A 797 -67.60 8.65 -35.97
CA ASP A 797 -68.12 9.41 -34.84
C ASP A 797 -68.45 8.52 -33.64
N SER A 798 -68.31 9.07 -32.43
CA SER A 798 -68.81 8.46 -31.20
C SER A 798 -70.26 8.06 -31.37
N ARG A 799 -70.57 6.83 -30.97
CA ARG A 799 -71.91 6.28 -31.07
C ARG A 799 -72.15 5.23 -30.00
N THR A 800 -73.13 5.50 -29.15
CA THR A 800 -73.76 4.55 -28.24
C THR A 800 -75.19 4.28 -28.68
N THR A 801 -75.63 3.03 -28.60
CA THR A 801 -76.99 2.61 -29.01
C THR A 801 -77.59 1.64 -28.01
N ILE A 802 -78.92 1.68 -27.85
CA ILE A 802 -79.68 0.72 -27.06
C ILE A 802 -80.21 -0.37 -28.00
N GLY A 803 -79.84 -1.62 -27.71
CA GLY A 803 -80.24 -2.78 -28.51
C GLY A 803 -81.40 -3.55 -27.89
N SER A 804 -81.25 -3.94 -26.63
CA SER A 804 -82.21 -4.76 -25.90
C SER A 804 -82.48 -4.18 -24.52
N VAL A 805 -83.75 -4.26 -24.11
CA VAL A 805 -84.20 -3.88 -22.76
C VAL A 805 -85.11 -4.99 -22.26
N TYR A 806 -84.82 -5.55 -21.10
CA TYR A 806 -85.58 -6.67 -20.53
C TYR A 806 -85.43 -6.74 -19.00
N PRO A 807 -86.34 -7.41 -18.27
CA PRO A 807 -86.17 -7.66 -16.84
C PRO A 807 -85.03 -8.66 -16.56
N ASP A 808 -84.26 -8.44 -15.50
CA ASP A 808 -83.20 -9.37 -15.09
C ASP A 808 -83.72 -10.82 -14.95
N GLY A 809 -82.95 -11.78 -15.48
CA GLY A 809 -83.34 -13.19 -15.59
C GLY A 809 -84.34 -13.54 -16.70
N MET A 810 -84.75 -12.57 -17.54
CA MET A 810 -85.72 -12.74 -18.63
C MET A 810 -85.16 -12.20 -19.97
N GLU A 811 -83.95 -12.63 -20.35
CA GLU A 811 -83.25 -12.23 -21.57
C GLU A 811 -84.14 -12.31 -22.82
N ALA A 812 -84.32 -11.16 -23.48
CA ALA A 812 -85.12 -11.04 -24.69
C ALA A 812 -84.58 -9.93 -25.59
N SER A 813 -84.56 -10.18 -26.91
CA SER A 813 -84.12 -9.19 -27.89
C SER A 813 -85.11 -8.04 -28.04
N GLY A 814 -84.62 -6.83 -28.25
CA GLY A 814 -85.45 -5.63 -28.46
C GLY A 814 -85.95 -5.04 -27.15
N VAL A 815 -86.89 -4.08 -27.24
CA VAL A 815 -87.41 -3.37 -26.06
C VAL A 815 -88.64 -4.10 -25.51
N ASN A 816 -88.52 -4.65 -24.30
CA ASN A 816 -89.56 -5.45 -23.64
C ASN A 816 -90.11 -4.71 -22.40
N PRO A 817 -91.36 -4.99 -22.00
CA PRO A 817 -91.91 -4.42 -20.77
C PRO A 817 -91.15 -4.91 -19.54
N VAL A 818 -90.93 -4.03 -18.56
CA VAL A 818 -90.24 -4.35 -17.30
C VAL A 818 -91.19 -4.16 -16.11
N GLY A 819 -91.15 -5.08 -15.14
CA GLY A 819 -91.95 -4.96 -13.92
C GLY A 819 -91.45 -3.83 -13.02
N VAL A 820 -92.35 -3.10 -12.35
CA VAL A 820 -91.99 -2.05 -11.37
C VAL A 820 -91.12 -2.55 -10.20
N ASP A 821 -91.17 -3.85 -9.90
CA ASP A 821 -90.39 -4.48 -8.83
C ASP A 821 -89.16 -5.26 -9.36
N ASP A 822 -88.92 -5.24 -10.68
CA ASP A 822 -87.82 -5.95 -11.34
C ASP A 822 -86.65 -4.98 -11.63
N THR A 823 -85.43 -5.52 -11.72
CA THR A 823 -84.28 -4.77 -12.24
C THR A 823 -84.33 -4.78 -13.77
N MET A 824 -84.23 -3.61 -14.39
CA MET A 824 -84.13 -3.47 -15.84
C MET A 824 -82.70 -3.73 -16.29
N VAL A 825 -82.50 -4.62 -17.25
CA VAL A 825 -81.22 -4.83 -17.94
C VAL A 825 -81.30 -4.14 -19.30
N VAL A 826 -80.28 -3.33 -19.59
CA VAL A 826 -80.13 -2.57 -20.83
C VAL A 826 -78.84 -3.03 -21.49
N GLU A 827 -78.95 -3.57 -22.69
CA GLU A 827 -77.81 -3.97 -23.51
C GLU A 827 -77.73 -3.10 -24.76
N GLY A 828 -76.51 -2.74 -25.12
CA GLY A 828 -76.28 -1.89 -26.26
C GLY A 828 -74.92 -2.09 -26.91
N ARG A 829 -74.64 -1.23 -27.89
CA ARG A 829 -73.33 -1.15 -28.53
C ARG A 829 -72.76 0.25 -28.46
N THR A 830 -71.46 0.35 -28.23
CA THR A 830 -70.67 1.57 -28.33
C THR A 830 -69.41 1.34 -29.17
N ASN A 831 -68.82 2.40 -29.71
CA ASN A 831 -67.46 2.41 -30.28
C ASN A 831 -66.46 3.22 -29.42
N LEU A 832 -66.87 3.68 -28.24
CA LEU A 832 -66.02 4.35 -27.26
C LEU A 832 -65.20 3.35 -26.45
N ARG A 833 -64.10 3.81 -25.86
CA ARG A 833 -63.23 3.02 -24.97
C ARG A 833 -63.69 3.04 -23.50
N PRO A 834 -63.73 1.89 -22.78
CA PRO A 834 -64.26 1.81 -21.40
C PRO A 834 -63.49 2.64 -20.38
N ASP A 835 -62.17 2.72 -20.49
CA ASP A 835 -61.34 3.39 -19.48
C ASP A 835 -61.41 4.93 -19.51
N ASP A 836 -61.85 5.51 -20.63
CA ASP A 836 -61.94 6.96 -20.83
C ASP A 836 -63.36 7.50 -20.79
N ASN A 837 -64.34 6.62 -21.00
CA ASN A 837 -65.71 7.00 -21.25
C ASN A 837 -66.63 6.31 -20.25
N SER A 838 -67.79 6.90 -20.02
CA SER A 838 -68.84 6.28 -19.22
C SER A 838 -70.16 6.35 -19.97
N ILE A 839 -70.96 5.30 -19.86
CA ILE A 839 -72.31 5.26 -20.43
C ILE A 839 -73.29 5.37 -19.27
N THR A 840 -74.06 6.45 -19.26
CA THR A 840 -75.11 6.70 -18.29
C THR A 840 -76.46 6.38 -18.91
N VAL A 841 -77.19 5.47 -18.28
CA VAL A 841 -78.53 5.07 -18.69
C VAL A 841 -79.55 5.65 -17.70
N GLU A 842 -80.48 6.45 -18.22
CA GLU A 842 -81.52 7.14 -17.46
C GLU A 842 -82.92 6.75 -17.94
N LEU A 843 -83.83 6.57 -16.98
CA LEU A 843 -85.26 6.41 -17.24
C LEU A 843 -85.96 7.75 -16.96
N LEU A 844 -86.56 8.33 -18.00
CA LEU A 844 -87.17 9.66 -18.00
C LEU A 844 -88.69 9.59 -18.14
N THR A 845 -89.39 10.47 -17.42
CA THR A 845 -90.83 10.69 -17.59
C THR A 845 -91.16 11.45 -18.88
N GLU A 846 -92.45 11.53 -19.27
CA GLU A 846 -92.90 12.38 -20.40
C GLU A 846 -92.53 13.87 -20.25
N GLU A 847 -92.30 14.33 -19.01
CA GLU A 847 -91.93 15.71 -18.69
C GLU A 847 -90.39 15.92 -18.69
N GLY A 848 -89.61 14.85 -18.85
CA GLY A 848 -88.14 14.85 -18.89
C GLY A 848 -87.46 14.72 -17.52
N ASP A 849 -88.22 14.43 -16.46
CA ASP A 849 -87.64 14.16 -15.13
C ASP A 849 -87.09 12.73 -15.04
N SER A 850 -85.83 12.59 -14.62
CA SER A 850 -85.14 11.30 -14.37
C SER A 850 -85.69 10.63 -13.11
N VAL A 851 -86.14 9.37 -13.24
CA VAL A 851 -86.74 8.57 -12.16
C VAL A 851 -85.89 7.35 -11.77
N ALA A 852 -84.95 6.94 -12.62
CA ALA A 852 -83.92 5.95 -12.31
C ALA A 852 -82.69 6.24 -13.19
N LEU A 853 -81.48 6.06 -12.64
CA LEU A 853 -80.22 6.24 -13.36
C LEU A 853 -79.20 5.18 -12.92
N ALA A 854 -78.39 4.70 -13.87
CA ALA A 854 -77.21 3.89 -13.61
C ALA A 854 -76.12 4.21 -14.64
N THR A 855 -74.84 4.07 -14.25
CA THR A 855 -73.69 4.34 -15.11
C THR A 855 -72.80 3.11 -15.17
N THR A 856 -72.24 2.80 -16.35
CA THR A 856 -71.18 1.81 -16.51
C THR A 856 -69.94 2.43 -17.16
N GLU A 857 -68.78 2.00 -16.69
CA GLU A 857 -67.45 2.25 -17.26
C GLU A 857 -66.85 0.92 -17.80
N GLU A 858 -67.64 -0.16 -17.78
CA GLU A 858 -67.18 -1.50 -18.16
C GLU A 858 -67.95 -2.00 -19.39
N TRP A 859 -67.20 -2.31 -20.47
CA TRP A 859 -67.71 -3.01 -21.65
C TRP A 859 -66.61 -3.75 -22.40
N SER A 860 -67.00 -4.67 -23.28
CA SER A 860 -66.07 -5.50 -24.05
C SER A 860 -65.55 -4.78 -25.30
N TYR A 861 -64.36 -5.17 -25.77
CA TYR A 861 -63.77 -4.63 -27.01
C TYR A 861 -64.54 -4.99 -28.30
N ASP A 862 -65.59 -5.80 -28.24
CA ASP A 862 -66.54 -5.94 -29.36
C ASP A 862 -67.58 -4.80 -29.41
N GLY A 863 -67.51 -3.88 -28.43
CA GLY A 863 -68.37 -2.73 -28.25
C GLY A 863 -69.64 -3.02 -27.48
N SER A 864 -69.83 -4.22 -26.90
CA SER A 864 -71.05 -4.55 -26.16
C SER A 864 -70.98 -4.07 -24.70
N TYR A 865 -71.96 -3.27 -24.29
CA TYR A 865 -72.13 -2.80 -22.92
C TYR A 865 -73.44 -3.30 -22.31
N MET A 866 -73.46 -3.44 -20.98
CA MET A 866 -74.63 -3.83 -20.21
C MET A 866 -74.77 -2.92 -18.99
N VAL A 867 -75.98 -2.44 -18.73
CA VAL A 867 -76.32 -1.66 -17.54
C VAL A 867 -77.52 -2.29 -16.85
N SER A 868 -77.43 -2.48 -15.54
CA SER A 868 -78.55 -2.88 -14.68
C SER A 868 -79.09 -1.66 -13.95
N LEU A 869 -80.39 -1.39 -14.13
CA LEU A 869 -81.08 -0.22 -13.62
C LEU A 869 -82.18 -0.65 -12.64
N GLU A 870 -82.06 -0.23 -11.38
CA GLU A 870 -83.06 -0.51 -10.35
C GLU A 870 -84.22 0.50 -10.41
N LEU A 871 -85.46 0.01 -10.39
CA LEU A 871 -86.68 0.82 -10.59
C LEU A 871 -87.34 1.22 -9.27
N GLU A 872 -86.59 1.82 -8.35
CA GLU A 872 -87.13 2.22 -7.05
C GLU A 872 -88.20 3.32 -7.17
N ASP A 873 -89.39 3.09 -6.60
CA ASP A 873 -90.52 4.03 -6.59
C ASP A 873 -91.02 4.49 -7.98
N VAL A 874 -90.67 3.76 -9.06
CA VAL A 874 -91.14 4.02 -10.43
C VAL A 874 -92.59 3.55 -10.59
N GLN A 875 -93.46 4.41 -11.12
CA GLN A 875 -94.86 4.07 -11.38
C GLN A 875 -95.02 3.31 -12.71
N THR A 876 -96.12 2.58 -12.87
CA THR A 876 -96.43 1.97 -14.16
C THR A 876 -96.76 3.03 -15.21
N GLY A 877 -96.21 2.92 -16.41
CA GLY A 877 -96.39 3.89 -17.49
C GLY A 877 -95.42 3.68 -18.65
N THR A 878 -95.48 4.57 -19.64
CA THR A 878 -94.49 4.64 -20.73
C THR A 878 -93.42 5.66 -20.34
N TYR A 879 -92.16 5.26 -20.48
CA TYR A 879 -91.00 6.06 -20.14
C TYR A 879 -90.04 6.10 -21.33
N THR A 880 -89.25 7.17 -21.40
CA THR A 880 -88.12 7.25 -22.33
C THR A 880 -86.90 6.73 -21.60
N LEU A 881 -86.29 5.66 -22.10
CA LEU A 881 -84.98 5.21 -21.67
C LEU A 881 -83.94 5.90 -22.55
N GLU A 882 -83.01 6.61 -21.96
CA GLU A 882 -81.90 7.29 -22.62
C GLU A 882 -80.57 6.65 -22.21
N ALA A 883 -79.70 6.37 -23.18
CA ALA A 883 -78.30 6.04 -22.94
C ALA A 883 -77.45 7.19 -23.47
N ASP A 884 -76.74 7.87 -22.58
CA ASP A 884 -75.90 9.03 -22.86
C ASP A 884 -74.43 8.68 -22.57
N ASP A 885 -73.55 9.04 -23.51
CA ASP A 885 -72.11 8.80 -23.40
C ASP A 885 -71.28 10.09 -23.37
N SER A 886 -71.90 11.22 -22.99
CA SER A 886 -71.37 12.59 -23.06
C SER A 886 -71.21 13.19 -24.46
N TYR A 887 -71.12 12.39 -25.52
CA TYR A 887 -70.95 12.87 -26.91
C TYR A 887 -72.23 12.74 -27.72
N ASN A 888 -72.97 11.66 -27.51
CA ASN A 888 -74.23 11.34 -28.14
C ASN A 888 -75.18 10.64 -27.16
N SER A 889 -76.46 10.65 -27.48
CA SER A 889 -77.46 9.87 -26.75
C SER A 889 -78.39 9.12 -27.69
N ASP A 890 -78.80 7.93 -27.26
CA ASP A 890 -79.81 7.11 -27.92
C ASP A 890 -81.01 6.91 -26.99
N THR A 891 -82.21 6.92 -27.56
CA THR A 891 -83.46 6.86 -26.77
C THR A 891 -84.42 5.81 -27.31
N VAL A 892 -85.06 5.07 -26.39
CA VAL A 892 -86.10 4.10 -26.70
C VAL A 892 -87.29 4.24 -25.74
N GLU A 893 -88.51 3.94 -26.21
CA GLU A 893 -89.69 3.92 -25.34
C GLU A 893 -89.82 2.56 -24.65
N VAL A 894 -89.84 2.54 -23.32
CA VAL A 894 -90.03 1.33 -22.50
C VAL A 894 -91.32 1.41 -21.69
N GLU A 895 -92.05 0.30 -21.61
CA GLU A 895 -93.27 0.19 -20.80
C GLU A 895 -92.96 -0.44 -19.45
N ILE A 896 -93.27 0.28 -18.37
CA ILE A 896 -93.16 -0.21 -17.01
C ILE A 896 -94.53 -0.74 -16.55
N VAL A 897 -94.60 -2.03 -16.24
CA VAL A 897 -95.84 -2.74 -15.91
C VAL A 897 -95.84 -3.26 -14.47
N GLN A 898 -97.00 -3.57 -13.91
CA GLN A 898 -97.07 -4.09 -12.53
C GLN A 898 -96.51 -5.50 -12.38
N ASN A 899 -96.60 -6.33 -13.43
CA ASN A 899 -95.96 -7.63 -13.51
C ASN A 899 -95.80 -8.07 -14.98
N VAL A 900 -94.70 -8.73 -15.30
CA VAL A 900 -94.47 -9.35 -16.61
C VAL A 900 -95.12 -10.73 -16.60
N GLN A 901 -96.15 -10.97 -17.43
CA GLN A 901 -96.79 -12.29 -17.53
C GLN A 901 -95.96 -13.20 -18.43
N THR A 902 -95.32 -14.23 -17.86
CA THR A 902 -94.68 -15.29 -18.64
C THR A 902 -95.74 -16.17 -19.30
N ALA A 903 -95.79 -16.19 -20.63
CA ALA A 903 -96.47 -17.28 -21.34
C ALA A 903 -95.66 -18.58 -21.13
N THR A 904 -96.27 -19.59 -20.53
CA THR A 904 -95.67 -20.94 -20.44
C THR A 904 -95.40 -21.46 -21.86
N PRO A 905 -94.18 -21.92 -22.21
CA PRO A 905 -93.88 -22.36 -23.56
C PRO A 905 -94.69 -23.61 -23.94
N GLU A 906 -95.34 -23.57 -25.11
CA GLU A 906 -95.93 -24.75 -25.75
C GLU A 906 -94.79 -25.64 -26.29
N PRO A 907 -94.83 -26.98 -26.10
CA PRO A 907 -93.72 -27.84 -26.47
C PRO A 907 -93.49 -27.86 -27.99
N THR A 908 -92.34 -27.36 -28.42
CA THR A 908 -91.88 -27.43 -29.82
C THR A 908 -91.58 -28.89 -30.20
N ALA A 909 -92.19 -29.37 -31.28
CA ALA A 909 -92.04 -30.73 -31.78
C ALA A 909 -90.60 -31.03 -32.21
N THR A 910 -90.07 -32.16 -31.74
CA THR A 910 -88.80 -32.76 -32.14
C THR A 910 -88.84 -33.17 -33.62
N PRO A 911 -87.96 -32.65 -34.50
CA PRO A 911 -87.80 -33.20 -35.84
C PRO A 911 -87.06 -34.55 -35.82
N GLU A 912 -87.54 -35.48 -36.63
CA GLU A 912 -87.03 -36.84 -36.87
C GLU A 912 -85.74 -36.79 -37.74
N PRO A 913 -84.71 -37.62 -37.47
CA PRO A 913 -83.42 -37.54 -38.17
C PRO A 913 -83.54 -37.96 -39.64
N THR A 914 -83.04 -37.12 -40.55
CA THR A 914 -82.86 -37.44 -41.97
C THR A 914 -81.41 -37.90 -42.18
N PRO A 915 -81.14 -39.00 -42.91
CA PRO A 915 -79.77 -39.51 -43.08
C PRO A 915 -78.95 -38.58 -43.97
N THR A 916 -77.84 -38.05 -43.44
CA THR A 916 -76.85 -37.29 -44.20
C THR A 916 -75.85 -38.24 -44.85
N ASP A 917 -75.66 -38.05 -46.15
CA ASP A 917 -74.70 -38.78 -46.98
C ASP A 917 -73.27 -38.72 -46.40
N THR A 918 -72.63 -39.89 -46.40
CA THR A 918 -71.18 -40.08 -46.21
C THR A 918 -70.38 -39.26 -47.22
N ALA A 919 -69.83 -38.13 -46.76
CA ALA A 919 -68.63 -37.54 -47.36
C ALA A 919 -67.40 -38.24 -46.78
N THR A 920 -66.56 -38.74 -47.68
CA THR A 920 -65.24 -39.33 -47.42
C THR A 920 -64.36 -38.36 -46.64
N PRO A 921 -63.71 -38.77 -45.53
CA PRO A 921 -62.77 -37.92 -44.82
C PRO A 921 -61.51 -37.68 -45.67
N GLU A 922 -61.16 -36.42 -45.85
CA GLU A 922 -59.80 -36.00 -46.19
C GLU A 922 -58.90 -36.30 -44.97
N PRO A 923 -57.65 -36.79 -45.16
CA PRO A 923 -56.84 -37.30 -44.07
C PRO A 923 -56.54 -36.21 -43.03
N THR A 924 -56.87 -36.54 -41.77
CA THR A 924 -56.49 -35.79 -40.58
C THR A 924 -54.95 -35.70 -40.49
N PRO A 925 -54.35 -34.53 -40.27
CA PRO A 925 -52.96 -34.47 -39.84
C PRO A 925 -52.81 -35.22 -38.51
N GLU A 926 -51.79 -36.06 -38.43
CA GLU A 926 -51.43 -36.83 -37.24
C GLU A 926 -51.13 -35.85 -36.07
N PRO A 927 -51.63 -36.12 -34.84
CA PRO A 927 -51.41 -35.24 -33.71
C PRO A 927 -49.91 -35.15 -33.39
N THR A 928 -49.38 -33.93 -33.36
CA THR A 928 -48.13 -33.64 -32.68
C THR A 928 -48.27 -34.09 -31.21
N PRO A 929 -47.35 -34.92 -30.68
CA PRO A 929 -47.43 -35.39 -29.30
C PRO A 929 -47.38 -34.20 -28.34
N GLU A 930 -48.31 -34.21 -27.39
CA GLU A 930 -48.36 -33.35 -26.22
C GLU A 930 -47.01 -33.47 -25.45
N PRO A 931 -46.42 -32.36 -24.98
CA PRO A 931 -45.20 -32.43 -24.19
C PRO A 931 -45.47 -33.28 -22.94
N THR A 932 -44.65 -34.32 -22.77
CA THR A 932 -44.63 -35.11 -21.55
C THR A 932 -44.19 -34.18 -20.42
N PRO A 933 -44.93 -34.08 -19.30
CA PRO A 933 -44.48 -33.29 -18.16
C PRO A 933 -43.12 -33.81 -17.70
N GLU A 934 -42.17 -32.88 -17.61
CA GLU A 934 -40.84 -33.13 -17.08
C GLU A 934 -40.97 -33.68 -15.65
N PRO A 935 -40.20 -34.72 -15.27
CA PRO A 935 -40.27 -35.28 -13.92
C PRO A 935 -39.95 -34.18 -12.90
N THR A 936 -40.90 -33.96 -11.99
CA THR A 936 -40.69 -33.17 -10.79
C THR A 936 -39.41 -33.68 -10.10
N PRO A 937 -38.40 -32.82 -9.84
CA PRO A 937 -37.24 -33.24 -9.08
C PRO A 937 -37.70 -33.73 -7.70
N GLU A 938 -37.27 -34.94 -7.35
CA GLU A 938 -37.44 -35.51 -6.03
C GLU A 938 -36.81 -34.57 -5.00
N PRO A 939 -37.45 -34.30 -3.84
CA PRO A 939 -36.93 -33.36 -2.87
C PRO A 939 -35.53 -33.80 -2.42
N THR A 940 -34.55 -32.92 -2.66
CA THR A 940 -33.21 -33.00 -2.09
C THR A 940 -33.32 -33.22 -0.58
N PRO A 941 -32.68 -34.26 -0.01
CA PRO A 941 -32.75 -34.51 1.42
C PRO A 941 -32.18 -33.32 2.20
N GLU A 942 -32.94 -32.91 3.20
CA GLU A 942 -32.58 -31.95 4.24
C GLU A 942 -31.18 -32.27 4.79
N PRO A 943 -30.28 -31.28 4.97
CA PRO A 943 -28.93 -31.53 5.43
C PRO A 943 -28.97 -32.18 6.82
N THR A 944 -28.49 -33.42 6.88
CA THR A 944 -28.18 -34.08 8.14
C THR A 944 -27.10 -33.25 8.84
N ALA A 945 -27.41 -32.76 10.04
CA ALA A 945 -26.42 -32.13 10.91
C ALA A 945 -25.25 -33.10 11.13
N THR A 946 -24.14 -32.85 10.46
CA THR A 946 -22.87 -33.52 10.71
C THR A 946 -22.46 -33.26 12.15
N ALA A 947 -22.18 -34.34 12.86
CA ALA A 947 -21.75 -34.30 14.24
C ALA A 947 -20.53 -33.38 14.42
N THR A 948 -20.61 -32.52 15.42
CA THR A 948 -19.48 -31.79 16.00
C THR A 948 -18.30 -32.75 16.24
N PRO A 949 -17.09 -32.46 15.74
CA PRO A 949 -15.92 -33.26 16.05
C PRO A 949 -15.68 -33.25 17.55
N THR A 950 -15.54 -34.44 18.14
CA THR A 950 -15.11 -34.60 19.53
C THR A 950 -13.64 -34.19 19.62
N PRO A 951 -13.25 -33.30 20.55
CA PRO A 951 -11.85 -32.94 20.73
C PRO A 951 -11.10 -34.17 21.24
N THR A 952 -10.05 -34.56 20.52
CA THR A 952 -9.05 -35.51 21.05
C THR A 952 -8.11 -34.70 21.94
N GLU A 953 -8.01 -35.09 23.20
CA GLU A 953 -7.03 -34.58 24.15
C GLU A 953 -5.61 -34.81 23.62
N GLY A 954 -4.96 -33.72 23.21
CA GLY A 954 -3.51 -33.62 23.02
C GLY A 954 -3.06 -32.36 23.73
N GLY A 955 -2.38 -32.52 24.88
CA GLY A 955 -1.91 -31.40 25.70
C GLY A 955 -0.69 -30.71 25.12
N GLY A 956 -0.64 -29.38 25.28
CA GLY A 956 0.52 -28.51 25.02
C GLY A 956 0.10 -27.04 25.08
N PRO A 957 0.65 -26.19 25.97
CA PRO A 957 0.09 -24.88 26.30
C PRO A 957 0.62 -23.75 25.38
N GLY A 958 -0.27 -22.87 24.89
CA GLY A 958 0.15 -21.63 24.24
C GLY A 958 -1.00 -20.76 23.70
N PHE A 959 -1.29 -19.68 24.42
CA PHE A 959 -1.84 -18.38 23.99
C PHE A 959 -3.26 -18.29 23.38
N GLY A 960 -4.14 -17.59 24.11
CA GLY A 960 -5.49 -17.25 23.70
C GLY A 960 -5.72 -15.75 23.57
N ALA A 961 -6.88 -15.46 22.94
CA ALA A 961 -7.65 -14.22 22.88
C ALA A 961 -7.13 -13.12 21.93
N ILE A 962 -7.78 -13.00 20.76
CA ILE A 962 -8.44 -11.79 20.21
C ILE A 962 -9.24 -12.24 18.95
N VAL A 963 -10.32 -11.52 18.63
CA VAL A 963 -11.25 -11.66 17.47
C VAL A 963 -12.50 -12.56 17.67
N ALA A 964 -13.51 -12.04 18.37
CA ALA A 964 -14.88 -12.60 18.36
C ALA A 964 -15.99 -11.53 18.39
N VAL A 965 -15.79 -10.35 17.77
CA VAL A 965 -16.76 -9.23 17.85
C VAL A 965 -17.35 -8.80 16.49
N ILE A 966 -16.83 -9.26 15.35
CA ILE A 966 -17.32 -8.80 14.03
C ILE A 966 -18.50 -9.63 13.49
N ALA A 967 -18.65 -10.89 13.91
CA ALA A 967 -19.73 -11.76 13.41
C ALA A 967 -21.15 -11.41 13.94
N LEU A 968 -21.27 -10.61 15.00
CA LEU A 968 -22.56 -10.35 15.66
C LEU A 968 -23.34 -9.17 15.05
N ILE A 969 -22.72 -8.34 14.20
CA ILE A 969 -23.35 -7.16 13.59
C ILE A 969 -24.04 -7.51 12.26
N ALA A 970 -23.54 -8.48 11.50
CA ALA A 970 -24.14 -8.89 10.22
C ALA A 970 -25.49 -9.62 10.39
N ALA A 971 -25.66 -10.40 11.47
CA ALA A 971 -26.91 -11.12 11.72
C ALA A 971 -28.08 -10.20 12.17
N ALA A 972 -27.79 -9.02 12.72
CA ALA A 972 -28.82 -8.08 13.16
C ALA A 972 -29.40 -7.23 12.01
N LEU A 973 -28.64 -7.02 10.93
CA LEU A 973 -29.05 -6.17 9.79
C LEU A 973 -29.93 -6.92 8.79
N LEU A 974 -29.81 -8.26 8.69
CA LEU A 974 -30.63 -9.09 7.81
C LEU A 974 -32.06 -9.33 8.33
N ALA A 975 -32.29 -9.21 9.64
CA ALA A 975 -33.61 -9.40 10.25
C ALA A 975 -34.55 -8.18 10.12
N ALA A 976 -34.05 -7.00 9.73
CA ALA A 976 -34.82 -5.76 9.70
C ALA A 976 -35.48 -5.44 8.35
N ARG A 977 -35.29 -6.26 7.31
CA ARG A 977 -35.78 -5.97 5.94
C ARG A 977 -37.00 -6.80 5.50
N ARG A 978 -37.69 -7.47 6.44
CA ARG A 978 -38.84 -8.33 6.12
C ARG A 978 -40.21 -7.85 6.62
N ASP A 979 -40.33 -6.63 7.14
CA ASP A 979 -41.63 -6.01 7.41
C ASP A 979 -41.59 -4.52 7.04
N ASN A 980 -41.87 -4.23 5.76
CA ASN A 980 -42.60 -3.04 5.29
C ASN A 980 -42.98 -3.23 3.82
#